data_AF-A0A9D9FFQ5-F1
#
_entry.id   AF-A0A9D9FFQ5-F1
#
_cell.length_a   1.000
_cell.length_b   1.000
_cell.length_c   1.000
_cell.angle_alpha   90.00
_cell.angle_beta   90.00
_cell.angle_gamma   90.00
#
_symmetry.space_group_name_H-M   'P 1'
#
loop_
_entity.id
_entity.type
_entity.pdbx_description
1 polymer ?
#
loop_
_entity_poly.entity_id
_entity_poly.type
_entity_poly.pdbx_seq_one_letter_code
_entity_poly.pdbx_strand_id
1 'polypeptide(L)'
;MDDLISEFLTETAESLDVIDSELVRFENNPDDRAILDNIFRLLHTVKGTCGFLGLPRLEAVAHAGETLLGKFRDGELQVTPPMVTLVLESIDQIKVLLESLEATGSEPAGDDQPLIKRLEDAAMGKLDDAAPAEAAAPAEPEVPDDYDQDLGRELRPGEVSLADLEAAFQNAESDVPVENPADTAAAESEEHLQAGDFDPELGRELRPGEVSSAELEAAFAAAEPDPGMEPGTPEVITKNMSTEEALATAMAELKGGDAATGEGGLRVQQTVRVGVDVLEALMTTVSELVLTRNQLMQTVRGLEDDELKGPLQRLSAVTGELQDGVMKTRMQPIGDAWRKLPRIIRDVSTDLGKKIELFMEGQDTELDRQVLELIKDPLTHMVRNSADHGLEMPEDRVKAGKSEKGTIKLSAYHEGGHIIIAIADDGKGLDTKRIGEKALEKGLTTHEELARLTEAQIHRFIFAPGFSTAAKVTNLSGRGVGMDVVRTNIEQIGGVVDVSSAAGRGSHFTIKIPLTLAIVSALIVGCQEQRFAIPQLAVRELVRVGMGSEHTVEKLNGASVMRLRDRLMPIVDLQGVLRLDGGEGADEEAGFVVVLDAGGRNVGVVVDNVLDTEEIVVKPLSDSLRGVSAYSGATILGDGSVIMILDPNGLAGDIVSAMEKESSAEALAAANIDMAQTQRLLLVRAGGEEPKAVPLSLVTRLEEFDPDTIEHTNGHNVVQYRGRLMPIVPLGDQIQCTEGQRQPVLVFAENHTSIGLAVDEIVDVVEERVDLQMGSDREGVIGSAIIKGKATDVVDIAWYLDQSRAGDIQRRTSKRRRRVLLVDADAFARRMIAPLLAAAGYDVTPTGGMHEVNSIAEAEEQFDVLVGDPAALARIQSEGMWADLPTVAVTDWPDDGSGEGLTAVLPRSDRSALIATLDQVSQQENAA
;
A
#
# COMPACT_ATOMS: atom_id res chain seq x y z
N MET A 1 39.37 22.70 -4.19
CA MET A 1 38.59 23.46 -5.17
C MET A 1 38.62 24.90 -4.72
N ASP A 2 38.88 25.88 -5.59
CA ASP A 2 38.85 27.30 -5.20
C ASP A 2 37.46 27.67 -4.66
N ASP A 3 37.38 28.39 -3.54
CA ASP A 3 36.11 28.76 -2.89
C ASP A 3 35.16 29.49 -3.86
N LEU A 4 35.72 30.27 -4.79
CA LEU A 4 34.99 30.96 -5.86
C LEU A 4 34.33 29.99 -6.86
N ILE A 5 34.94 28.84 -7.14
CA ILE A 5 34.37 27.81 -8.03
C ILE A 5 33.24 27.09 -7.31
N SER A 6 33.37 26.81 -6.02
CA SER A 6 32.30 26.17 -5.23
C SER A 6 31.05 27.05 -5.10
N GLU A 7 31.24 28.36 -4.89
CA GLU A 7 30.14 29.33 -4.86
C GLU A 7 29.46 29.43 -6.24
N PHE A 8 30.25 29.49 -7.30
CA PHE A 8 29.76 29.50 -8.68
C PHE A 8 28.98 28.23 -9.05
N LEU A 9 29.47 27.03 -8.68
CA LEU A 9 28.77 25.77 -8.93
C LEU A 9 27.40 25.77 -8.26
N THR A 10 27.32 26.25 -7.02
CA THR A 10 26.06 26.34 -6.27
C THR A 10 25.08 27.35 -6.88
N GLU A 11 25.53 28.57 -7.16
CA GLU A 11 24.69 29.62 -7.75
C GLU A 11 24.22 29.28 -9.17
N THR A 12 25.09 28.64 -9.95
CA THR A 12 24.78 28.21 -11.31
C THR A 12 23.82 27.03 -11.32
N ALA A 13 23.98 26.06 -10.42
CA ALA A 13 23.02 24.96 -10.27
C ALA A 13 21.61 25.47 -9.91
N GLU A 14 21.50 26.40 -8.96
CA GLU A 14 20.22 27.05 -8.64
C GLU A 14 19.63 27.80 -9.84
N SER A 15 20.48 28.53 -10.58
CA SER A 15 20.06 29.28 -11.77
C SER A 15 19.56 28.36 -12.89
N LEU A 16 20.23 27.22 -13.12
CA LEU A 16 19.84 26.24 -14.14
C LEU A 16 18.54 25.51 -13.77
N ASP A 17 18.31 25.24 -12.50
CA ASP A 17 17.05 24.67 -12.00
C ASP A 17 15.86 25.61 -12.29
N VAL A 18 16.06 26.93 -12.09
CA VAL A 18 15.05 27.93 -12.44
C VAL A 18 14.85 28.01 -13.95
N ILE A 19 15.94 28.04 -14.74
CA ILE A 19 15.90 28.06 -16.21
C ILE A 19 15.12 26.86 -16.76
N ASP A 20 15.33 25.65 -16.24
CA ASP A 20 14.59 24.45 -16.66
C ASP A 20 13.09 24.61 -16.48
N SER A 21 12.66 25.08 -15.31
CA SER A 21 11.24 25.27 -15.00
C SER A 21 10.58 26.32 -15.91
N GLU A 22 11.30 27.41 -16.19
CA GLU A 22 10.84 28.49 -17.06
C GLU A 22 10.84 28.08 -18.53
N LEU A 23 11.80 27.26 -18.98
CA LEU A 23 11.83 26.74 -20.35
C LEU A 23 10.66 25.81 -20.65
N VAL A 24 10.23 24.98 -19.69
CA VAL A 24 9.02 24.15 -19.82
C VAL A 24 7.77 25.01 -19.94
N ARG A 25 7.70 26.14 -19.20
CA ARG A 25 6.58 27.09 -19.33
C ARG A 25 6.63 27.86 -20.65
N PHE A 26 7.82 28.26 -21.08
CA PHE A 26 8.08 28.95 -22.34
C PHE A 26 7.64 28.10 -23.53
N GLU A 27 7.89 26.80 -23.50
CA GLU A 27 7.44 25.90 -24.55
C GLU A 27 5.92 25.84 -24.70
N ASN A 28 5.19 25.85 -23.58
CA ASN A 28 3.73 25.86 -23.57
C ASN A 28 3.15 27.23 -23.96
N ASN A 29 3.88 28.33 -23.68
CA ASN A 29 3.49 29.70 -23.99
C ASN A 29 4.64 30.50 -24.64
N PRO A 30 4.94 30.29 -25.94
CA PRO A 30 6.10 30.89 -26.61
C PRO A 30 6.07 32.41 -26.74
N ASP A 31 4.90 33.03 -26.54
CA ASP A 31 4.70 34.48 -26.63
C ASP A 31 4.90 35.22 -25.30
N ASP A 32 5.18 34.50 -24.20
CA ASP A 32 5.36 35.12 -22.89
C ASP A 32 6.76 35.73 -22.72
N ARG A 33 6.82 37.06 -22.89
CA ARG A 33 8.05 37.85 -22.78
C ARG A 33 8.65 37.84 -21.38
N ALA A 34 7.85 37.71 -20.33
CA ALA A 34 8.36 37.74 -18.96
C ALA A 34 9.21 36.50 -18.67
N ILE A 35 8.81 35.35 -19.22
CA ILE A 35 9.55 34.09 -19.13
C ILE A 35 10.89 34.20 -19.87
N LEU A 36 10.87 34.72 -21.11
CA LEU A 36 12.08 34.95 -21.90
C LEU A 36 13.07 35.91 -21.23
N ASP A 37 12.58 37.01 -20.67
CA ASP A 37 13.42 38.01 -19.98
C ASP A 37 14.10 37.40 -18.74
N ASN A 38 13.40 36.53 -18.01
CA ASN A 38 13.96 35.86 -16.83
C ASN A 38 15.04 34.84 -17.23
N ILE A 39 14.76 33.98 -18.20
CA ILE A 39 15.72 32.98 -18.71
C ILE A 39 16.97 33.68 -19.25
N PHE A 40 16.79 34.73 -20.06
CA PHE A 40 17.90 35.51 -20.62
C PHE A 40 18.78 36.10 -19.51
N ARG A 41 18.18 36.70 -18.47
CA ARG A 41 18.92 37.29 -17.35
C ARG A 41 19.76 36.25 -16.61
N LEU A 42 19.17 35.09 -16.31
CA LEU A 42 19.87 34.01 -15.61
C LEU A 42 21.05 33.49 -16.44
N LEU A 43 20.83 33.22 -17.74
CA LEU A 43 21.90 32.74 -18.62
C LEU A 43 23.00 33.80 -18.83
N HIS A 44 22.64 35.08 -18.87
CA HIS A 44 23.60 36.18 -18.94
C HIS A 44 24.49 36.26 -17.68
N THR A 45 23.92 36.02 -16.50
CA THR A 45 24.68 35.92 -15.24
C THR A 45 25.64 34.74 -15.30
N VAL A 46 25.18 33.55 -15.72
CA VAL A 46 26.04 32.35 -15.86
C VAL A 46 27.22 32.63 -16.77
N LYS A 47 26.99 33.18 -17.97
CA LYS A 47 28.08 33.58 -18.90
C LYS A 47 29.04 34.58 -18.25
N GLY A 48 28.52 35.60 -17.56
CA GLY A 48 29.32 36.63 -16.90
C GLY A 48 30.28 36.05 -15.85
N THR A 49 29.79 35.11 -15.04
CA THR A 49 30.61 34.45 -14.00
C THR A 49 31.61 33.48 -14.62
N CYS A 50 31.26 32.75 -15.70
CA CYS A 50 32.20 31.90 -16.44
C CYS A 50 33.42 32.69 -16.97
N GLY A 51 33.17 33.87 -17.55
CA GLY A 51 34.24 34.73 -18.07
C GLY A 51 35.16 35.30 -16.98
N PHE A 52 34.63 35.53 -15.76
CA PHE A 52 35.43 35.94 -14.60
C PHE A 52 36.31 34.80 -14.07
N LEU A 53 35.79 33.57 -14.04
CA LEU A 53 36.48 32.38 -13.53
C LEU A 53 37.44 31.74 -14.54
N GLY A 54 37.47 32.23 -15.78
CA GLY A 54 38.34 31.69 -16.82
C GLY A 54 37.90 30.30 -17.30
N LEU A 55 36.58 30.10 -17.47
CA LEU A 55 35.96 28.86 -17.95
C LEU A 55 35.49 29.04 -19.41
N PRO A 56 36.41 28.98 -20.41
CA PRO A 56 36.13 29.38 -21.78
C PRO A 56 35.13 28.47 -22.51
N ARG A 57 35.03 27.17 -22.18
CA ARG A 57 34.05 26.29 -22.84
C ARG A 57 32.64 26.59 -22.37
N LEU A 58 32.44 26.67 -21.06
CA LEU A 58 31.17 27.06 -20.44
C LEU A 58 30.73 28.45 -20.91
N GLU A 59 31.65 29.41 -20.97
CA GLU A 59 31.38 30.76 -21.49
C GLU A 59 30.90 30.71 -22.95
N ALA A 60 31.55 29.93 -23.81
CA ALA A 60 31.19 29.84 -25.23
C ALA A 60 29.80 29.24 -25.46
N VAL A 61 29.44 28.17 -24.74
CA VAL A 61 28.11 27.54 -24.85
C VAL A 61 27.02 28.46 -24.29
N ALA A 62 27.25 29.06 -23.12
CA ALA A 62 26.31 30.02 -22.52
C ALA A 62 26.10 31.25 -23.43
N HIS A 63 27.17 31.75 -24.06
CA HIS A 63 27.08 32.87 -25.00
C HIS A 63 26.27 32.54 -26.26
N ALA A 64 26.43 31.34 -26.81
CA ALA A 64 25.68 30.90 -27.98
C ALA A 64 24.18 30.76 -27.66
N GLY A 65 23.84 30.16 -26.51
CA GLY A 65 22.46 30.05 -26.02
C GLY A 65 21.83 31.43 -25.75
N GLU A 66 22.57 32.34 -25.11
CA GLU A 66 22.12 33.72 -24.84
C GLU A 66 21.85 34.49 -26.13
N THR A 67 22.68 34.30 -27.17
CA THR A 67 22.52 34.99 -28.45
C THR A 67 21.21 34.58 -29.14
N LEU A 68 20.87 33.30 -29.13
CA LEU A 68 19.60 32.80 -29.69
C LEU A 68 18.39 33.30 -28.87
N LEU A 69 18.46 33.24 -27.54
CA LEU A 69 17.41 33.76 -26.66
C LEU A 69 17.21 35.27 -26.81
N GLY A 70 18.29 36.03 -27.03
CA GLY A 70 18.23 37.46 -27.32
C GLY A 70 17.42 37.78 -28.58
N LYS A 71 17.53 36.96 -29.63
CA LYS A 71 16.73 37.11 -30.86
C LYS A 71 15.25 36.89 -30.65
N PHE A 72 14.87 35.95 -29.76
CA PHE A 72 13.48 35.75 -29.36
C PHE A 72 12.96 36.92 -28.53
N ARG A 73 13.74 37.37 -27.55
CA ARG A 73 13.40 38.49 -26.67
C ARG A 73 13.17 39.78 -27.46
N ASP A 74 14.07 40.09 -28.38
CA ASP A 74 14.03 41.32 -29.18
C ASP A 74 12.98 41.24 -30.30
N GLY A 75 12.32 40.07 -30.47
CA GLY A 75 11.29 39.84 -31.49
C GLY A 75 11.82 39.79 -32.92
N GLU A 76 13.14 39.60 -33.09
CA GLU A 76 13.80 39.54 -34.39
C GLU A 76 13.63 38.18 -35.08
N LEU A 77 13.33 37.13 -34.30
CA LEU A 77 13.14 35.75 -34.76
C LEU A 77 11.87 35.14 -34.13
N GLN A 78 11.08 34.41 -34.93
CA GLN A 78 9.93 33.67 -34.41
C GLN A 78 10.39 32.38 -33.71
N VAL A 79 9.80 32.09 -32.56
CA VAL A 79 10.10 30.89 -31.77
C VAL A 79 9.50 29.68 -32.46
N THR A 80 10.32 28.65 -32.72
CA THR A 80 9.87 27.37 -33.29
C THR A 80 10.28 26.20 -32.38
N PRO A 81 9.54 25.07 -32.38
CA PRO A 81 9.89 23.92 -31.54
C PRO A 81 11.33 23.37 -31.73
N PRO A 82 11.89 23.31 -32.95
CA PRO A 82 13.30 22.93 -33.15
C PRO A 82 14.29 23.90 -32.49
N MET A 83 13.97 25.20 -32.47
CA MET A 83 14.81 26.20 -31.82
C MET A 83 14.75 26.14 -30.30
N VAL A 84 13.57 25.84 -29.71
CA VAL A 84 13.44 25.60 -28.27
C VAL A 84 14.25 24.36 -27.86
N THR A 85 14.20 23.31 -28.68
CA THR A 85 15.01 22.09 -28.48
C THR A 85 16.51 22.42 -28.48
N LEU A 86 16.98 23.28 -29.38
CA LEU A 86 18.38 23.74 -29.40
C LEU A 86 18.77 24.52 -28.15
N VAL A 87 17.89 25.36 -27.61
CA VAL A 87 18.13 26.05 -26.34
C VAL A 87 18.27 25.04 -25.20
N LEU A 88 17.40 24.02 -25.14
CA LEU A 88 17.49 22.95 -24.15
C LEU A 88 18.80 22.15 -24.28
N GLU A 89 19.21 21.80 -25.50
CA GLU A 89 20.52 21.16 -25.76
C GLU A 89 21.68 21.99 -25.20
N SER A 90 21.64 23.32 -25.30
CA SER A 90 22.68 24.20 -24.76
C SER A 90 22.73 24.20 -23.22
N ILE A 91 21.57 24.16 -22.56
CA ILE A 91 21.46 24.11 -21.09
C ILE A 91 21.92 22.75 -20.55
N ASP A 92 21.53 21.66 -21.22
CA ASP A 92 21.99 20.32 -20.85
C ASP A 92 23.53 20.20 -21.01
N GLN A 93 24.10 20.77 -22.07
CA GLN A 93 25.56 20.78 -22.24
C GLN A 93 26.27 21.59 -21.14
N ILE A 94 25.70 22.72 -20.70
CA ILE A 94 26.23 23.48 -19.55
C ILE A 94 26.24 22.63 -18.28
N LYS A 95 25.19 21.83 -18.03
CA LYS A 95 25.15 20.91 -16.87
C LYS A 95 26.24 19.85 -16.93
N VAL A 96 26.45 19.22 -18.08
CA VAL A 96 27.52 18.22 -18.28
C VAL A 96 28.90 18.82 -17.97
N LEU A 97 29.14 20.05 -18.44
CA LEU A 97 30.39 20.76 -18.17
C LEU A 97 30.54 21.11 -16.68
N LEU A 98 29.46 21.50 -15.99
CA LEU A 98 29.47 21.79 -14.55
C LEU A 98 29.70 20.53 -13.70
N GLU A 99 29.04 19.41 -13.99
CA GLU A 99 29.26 18.13 -13.30
C GLU A 99 30.72 17.69 -13.43
N SER A 100 31.32 17.88 -14.62
CA SER A 100 32.73 17.57 -14.84
C SER A 100 33.67 18.53 -14.09
N LEU A 101 33.31 19.82 -14.01
CA LEU A 101 34.05 20.84 -13.26
C LEU A 101 34.01 20.56 -11.76
N GLU A 102 32.87 20.09 -11.23
CA GLU A 102 32.70 19.67 -9.84
C GLU A 102 33.55 18.43 -9.53
N ALA A 103 33.59 17.44 -10.44
CA ALA A 103 34.34 16.20 -10.22
C ALA A 103 35.87 16.38 -10.36
N THR A 104 36.32 17.21 -11.30
CA THR A 104 37.75 17.28 -11.69
C THR A 104 38.43 18.60 -11.35
N GLY A 105 37.67 19.64 -10.98
CA GLY A 105 38.19 20.99 -10.73
C GLY A 105 38.63 21.74 -11.99
N SER A 106 38.40 21.19 -13.18
CA SER A 106 38.72 21.81 -14.47
C SER A 106 37.66 21.48 -15.52
N GLU A 107 37.54 22.29 -16.58
CA GLU A 107 36.68 21.93 -17.71
C GLU A 107 37.19 20.64 -18.38
N PRO A 108 36.29 19.69 -18.75
CA PRO A 108 36.70 18.46 -19.42
C PRO A 108 37.37 18.78 -20.77
N ALA A 109 38.13 17.83 -21.33
CA ALA A 109 38.58 17.93 -22.73
C ALA A 109 37.40 17.65 -23.69
N GLY A 110 37.27 18.41 -24.77
CA GLY A 110 36.18 18.23 -25.74
C GLY A 110 35.95 19.44 -26.65
N ASP A 111 35.03 19.30 -27.60
CA ASP A 111 34.71 20.32 -28.60
C ASP A 111 33.18 20.55 -28.71
N ASP A 112 32.71 21.73 -28.28
CA ASP A 112 31.30 22.15 -28.35
C ASP A 112 30.98 22.95 -29.62
N GLN A 113 31.94 23.13 -30.53
CA GLN A 113 31.74 23.88 -31.78
C GLN A 113 30.57 23.39 -32.64
N PRO A 114 30.24 22.08 -32.74
CA PRO A 114 29.07 21.63 -33.49
C PRO A 114 27.75 22.21 -32.97
N LEU A 115 27.59 22.25 -31.63
CA LEU A 115 26.39 22.79 -30.97
C LEU A 115 26.36 24.32 -31.07
N ILE A 116 27.49 24.98 -30.80
CA ILE A 116 27.62 26.44 -30.92
C ILE A 116 27.26 26.88 -32.34
N LYS A 117 27.74 26.19 -33.37
CA LYS A 117 27.42 26.50 -34.75
C LYS A 117 25.93 26.35 -35.07
N ARG A 118 25.27 25.29 -34.56
CA ARG A 118 23.81 25.12 -34.72
C ARG A 118 23.02 26.26 -34.06
N LEU A 119 23.46 26.71 -32.88
CA LEU A 119 22.85 27.85 -32.17
C LEU A 119 23.07 29.18 -32.92
N GLU A 120 24.26 29.40 -33.48
CA GLU A 120 24.57 30.58 -34.30
C GLU A 120 23.78 30.58 -35.61
N ASP A 121 23.72 29.45 -36.32
CA ASP A 121 22.95 29.30 -37.55
C ASP A 121 21.44 29.52 -37.28
N ALA A 122 20.95 29.06 -36.11
CA ALA A 122 19.60 29.35 -35.62
C ALA A 122 19.38 30.85 -35.40
N ALA A 123 20.31 31.52 -34.72
CA ALA A 123 20.23 32.96 -34.43
C ALA A 123 20.31 33.83 -35.69
N MET A 124 20.90 33.31 -36.79
CA MET A 124 20.91 33.93 -38.11
C MET A 124 19.66 33.62 -38.95
N GLY A 125 18.72 32.82 -38.43
CA GLY A 125 17.51 32.40 -39.15
C GLY A 125 17.77 31.44 -40.31
N LYS A 126 18.85 30.64 -40.25
CA LYS A 126 19.26 29.69 -41.29
C LYS A 126 18.94 28.23 -40.98
N LEU A 127 18.13 27.96 -39.95
CA LEU A 127 17.58 26.64 -39.73
C LEU A 127 16.53 26.34 -40.81
N ASP A 128 16.86 25.48 -41.76
CA ASP A 128 15.89 24.94 -42.71
C ASP A 128 14.89 24.03 -41.97
N ASP A 129 13.58 24.28 -42.16
CA ASP A 129 12.44 23.48 -41.67
C ASP A 129 12.36 22.10 -42.38
N ALA A 130 13.40 21.29 -42.25
CA ALA A 130 13.42 19.91 -42.70
C ALA A 130 13.33 18.95 -41.50
N ALA A 131 12.28 18.12 -41.54
CA ALA A 131 11.98 17.01 -40.64
C ALA A 131 13.19 16.07 -40.39
N PRO A 132 13.19 15.28 -39.29
CA PRO A 132 14.38 14.76 -38.65
C PRO A 132 15.16 13.82 -39.57
N ALA A 133 16.46 14.11 -39.72
CA ALA A 133 17.39 13.22 -40.37
C ALA A 133 17.58 11.97 -39.51
N GLU A 134 17.33 10.81 -40.14
CA GLU A 134 17.86 9.50 -39.80
C GLU A 134 19.25 9.61 -39.17
N ALA A 135 19.34 9.35 -37.87
CA ALA A 135 20.61 9.17 -37.19
C ALA A 135 21.24 7.88 -37.70
N ALA A 136 22.31 8.02 -38.49
CA ALA A 136 23.23 6.94 -38.76
C ALA A 136 23.77 6.39 -37.44
N ALA A 137 23.74 5.07 -37.30
CA ALA A 137 24.31 4.35 -36.17
C ALA A 137 25.76 4.81 -35.89
N PRO A 138 26.13 5.10 -34.63
CA PRO A 138 27.53 5.28 -34.29
C PRO A 138 28.26 3.94 -34.53
N ALA A 139 29.37 3.99 -35.26
CA ALA A 139 30.34 2.91 -35.25
C ALA A 139 30.89 2.77 -33.82
N GLU A 140 31.01 1.52 -33.35
CA GLU A 140 31.66 1.18 -32.07
C GLU A 140 33.01 1.88 -31.96
N PRO A 141 33.33 2.54 -30.83
CA PRO A 141 34.70 2.94 -30.56
C PRO A 141 35.53 1.66 -30.34
N GLU A 142 36.65 1.55 -31.05
CA GLU A 142 37.68 0.55 -30.75
C GLU A 142 38.15 0.79 -29.32
N VAL A 143 37.84 -0.15 -28.43
CA VAL A 143 38.25 -0.14 -27.02
C VAL A 143 39.76 -0.45 -26.99
N PRO A 144 40.61 0.37 -26.35
CA PRO A 144 42.02 0.05 -26.14
C PRO A 144 42.19 -1.27 -25.39
N ASP A 145 43.24 -2.06 -25.72
CA ASP A 145 43.54 -3.38 -25.13
C ASP A 145 43.74 -3.36 -23.58
N ASP A 146 43.77 -2.19 -22.95
CA ASP A 146 44.00 -1.97 -21.50
C ASP A 146 42.78 -1.45 -20.73
N TYR A 147 41.59 -1.44 -21.34
CA TYR A 147 40.34 -1.05 -20.72
C TYR A 147 39.60 -2.27 -20.15
N ASP A 148 39.40 -2.30 -18.82
CA ASP A 148 38.63 -3.35 -18.15
C ASP A 148 37.14 -2.97 -18.14
N GLN A 149 36.33 -3.74 -18.87
CA GLN A 149 34.90 -3.46 -19.09
C GLN A 149 34.06 -3.58 -17.81
N ASP A 150 34.51 -4.35 -16.82
CA ASP A 150 33.79 -4.53 -15.56
C ASP A 150 34.11 -3.42 -14.54
N LEU A 151 35.31 -2.83 -14.63
CA LEU A 151 35.73 -1.69 -13.81
C LEU A 151 35.39 -0.32 -14.44
N GLY A 152 35.04 -0.28 -15.72
CA GLY A 152 34.66 0.94 -16.44
C GLY A 152 35.79 1.98 -16.57
N ARG A 153 37.05 1.55 -16.44
CA ARG A 153 38.24 2.41 -16.54
C ARG A 153 39.48 1.64 -17.02
N GLU A 154 40.50 2.37 -17.46
CA GLU A 154 41.81 1.80 -17.85
C GLU A 154 42.57 1.24 -16.64
N LEU A 155 43.27 0.11 -16.84
CA LEU A 155 44.09 -0.54 -15.82
C LEU A 155 45.37 0.26 -15.54
N ARG A 156 45.73 0.46 -14.26
CA ARG A 156 46.99 1.14 -13.91
C ARG A 156 48.18 0.20 -14.12
N PRO A 157 49.40 0.73 -14.35
CA PRO A 157 50.60 -0.12 -14.55
C PRO A 157 50.83 -1.08 -13.37
N GLY A 158 50.71 -2.39 -13.62
CA GLY A 158 50.83 -3.47 -12.63
C GLY A 158 49.51 -4.02 -12.08
N GLU A 159 48.38 -3.41 -12.44
CA GLU A 159 47.03 -3.88 -12.14
C GLU A 159 46.65 -4.94 -13.21
N VAL A 160 46.17 -6.11 -12.77
CA VAL A 160 45.73 -7.20 -13.65
C VAL A 160 44.21 -7.21 -13.74
N SER A 161 43.66 -7.63 -14.88
CA SER A 161 42.22 -7.66 -15.09
C SER A 161 41.54 -8.64 -14.12
N LEU A 162 40.27 -8.38 -13.79
CA LEU A 162 39.48 -9.28 -12.94
C LEU A 162 39.30 -10.67 -13.58
N ALA A 163 39.20 -10.74 -14.91
CA ALA A 163 39.14 -11.98 -15.66
C ALA A 163 40.44 -12.81 -15.52
N ASP A 164 41.61 -12.16 -15.47
CA ASP A 164 42.89 -12.84 -15.26
C ASP A 164 43.05 -13.33 -13.81
N LEU A 165 42.52 -12.59 -12.84
CA LEU A 165 42.47 -13.00 -11.43
C LEU A 165 41.53 -14.20 -11.22
N GLU A 166 40.35 -14.20 -11.84
CA GLU A 166 39.44 -15.35 -11.81
C GLU A 166 40.04 -16.58 -12.51
N ALA A 167 40.72 -16.38 -13.65
CA ALA A 167 41.43 -17.46 -14.32
C ALA A 167 42.59 -17.99 -13.46
N ALA A 168 43.32 -17.14 -12.74
CA ALA A 168 44.36 -17.55 -11.80
C ALA A 168 43.78 -18.32 -10.60
N PHE A 169 42.61 -17.91 -10.12
CA PHE A 169 41.91 -18.56 -9.01
C PHE A 169 41.33 -19.92 -9.41
N GLN A 170 40.77 -20.05 -10.62
CA GLN A 170 40.25 -21.31 -11.14
C GLN A 170 41.36 -22.34 -11.46
N ASN A 171 42.60 -21.89 -11.67
CA ASN A 171 43.75 -22.75 -11.97
C ASN A 171 44.55 -23.19 -10.72
N ALA A 172 44.16 -22.79 -9.52
CA ALA A 172 44.84 -23.18 -8.28
C ALA A 172 44.19 -24.41 -7.62
N GLU A 173 44.64 -25.61 -8.01
CA GLU A 173 44.35 -26.86 -7.26
C GLU A 173 45.27 -27.02 -6.04
N SER A 174 44.66 -26.97 -4.84
CA SER A 174 44.97 -27.65 -3.57
C SER A 174 46.36 -27.56 -2.87
N ASP A 175 46.25 -27.40 -1.55
CA ASP A 175 47.19 -27.64 -0.43
C ASP A 175 48.32 -26.64 -0.15
N VAL A 176 48.22 -25.96 1.00
CA VAL A 176 49.19 -25.95 2.13
C VAL A 176 48.66 -25.02 3.26
N PRO A 177 48.90 -25.33 4.55
CA PRO A 177 48.15 -24.77 5.68
C PRO A 177 48.69 -23.40 6.13
N VAL A 178 47.78 -22.52 6.58
CA VAL A 178 48.15 -21.25 7.23
C VAL A 178 48.39 -21.52 8.72
N GLU A 179 49.66 -21.56 9.12
CA GLU A 179 50.07 -21.37 10.52
C GLU A 179 49.98 -19.89 10.87
N ASN A 180 49.44 -19.63 12.06
CA ASN A 180 49.34 -18.33 12.69
C ASN A 180 50.59 -18.09 13.55
N PRO A 181 51.28 -16.93 13.42
CA PRO A 181 52.12 -16.44 14.49
C PRO A 181 51.79 -15.00 14.85
N ALA A 182 51.12 -14.82 15.97
CA ALA A 182 51.34 -13.68 16.84
C ALA A 182 52.51 -14.03 17.79
N ASP A 183 53.62 -13.30 17.67
CA ASP A 183 54.39 -12.69 18.78
C ASP A 183 55.82 -12.37 18.31
N THR A 184 56.19 -11.07 18.31
CA THR A 184 57.37 -10.60 19.05
C THR A 184 57.30 -9.08 19.25
N ALA A 185 57.76 -8.67 20.43
CA ALA A 185 57.57 -7.36 21.03
C ALA A 185 58.54 -6.26 20.56
N ALA A 186 58.03 -5.03 20.64
CA ALA A 186 58.65 -3.78 21.13
C ALA A 186 60.02 -3.34 20.58
N ALA A 187 60.03 -2.19 19.87
CA ALA A 187 60.89 -1.03 20.15
C ALA A 187 60.51 0.19 19.28
N GLU A 188 60.18 1.30 19.95
CA GLU A 188 60.37 2.71 19.59
C GLU A 188 60.54 3.11 18.11
N SER A 189 59.52 3.77 17.52
CA SER A 189 59.65 5.02 16.74
C SER A 189 58.26 5.56 16.35
N GLU A 190 58.14 6.89 16.28
CA GLU A 190 56.96 7.62 15.81
C GLU A 190 56.70 7.30 14.33
N GLU A 191 55.56 6.71 13.96
CA GLU A 191 55.13 6.60 12.55
C GLU A 191 53.62 6.83 12.39
N HIS A 192 53.27 7.56 11.32
CA HIS A 192 51.92 7.87 10.87
C HIS A 192 51.20 6.61 10.39
N LEU A 193 49.92 6.45 10.75
CA LEU A 193 49.08 5.35 10.27
C LEU A 193 48.77 5.53 8.79
N GLN A 194 48.87 4.48 7.98
CA GLN A 194 48.52 4.49 6.55
C GLN A 194 47.21 3.75 6.29
N ALA A 195 46.64 3.93 5.08
CA ALA A 195 45.43 3.24 4.67
C ALA A 195 45.59 1.70 4.80
N GLY A 196 44.70 1.07 5.57
CA GLY A 196 44.78 -0.33 5.98
C GLY A 196 45.19 -0.55 7.44
N ASP A 197 45.66 0.47 8.16
CA ASP A 197 45.94 0.36 9.59
C ASP A 197 44.67 0.56 10.44
N PHE A 198 44.55 -0.20 11.53
CA PHE A 198 43.42 -0.13 12.47
C PHE A 198 43.53 1.11 13.36
N ASP A 199 42.57 2.03 13.27
CA ASP A 199 42.47 3.17 14.18
C ASP A 199 41.66 2.74 15.43
N PRO A 200 42.28 2.72 16.62
CA PRO A 200 41.64 2.27 17.85
C PRO A 200 40.54 3.20 18.38
N GLU A 201 40.50 4.47 17.96
CA GLU A 201 39.43 5.40 18.33
C GLU A 201 38.22 5.29 17.40
N LEU A 202 38.44 4.99 16.11
CA LEU A 202 37.38 4.70 15.14
C LEU A 202 36.89 3.24 15.19
N GLY A 203 37.64 2.35 15.84
CA GLY A 203 37.30 0.92 15.99
C GLY A 203 37.29 0.14 14.68
N ARG A 204 37.95 0.66 13.63
CA ARG A 204 38.02 0.08 12.28
C ARG A 204 39.29 0.53 11.54
N GLU A 205 39.59 -0.14 10.43
CA GLU A 205 40.72 0.22 9.55
C GLU A 205 40.44 1.50 8.75
N LEU A 206 41.48 2.32 8.57
CA LEU A 206 41.43 3.57 7.80
C LEU A 206 41.33 3.28 6.29
N ARG A 207 40.37 3.93 5.62
CA ARG A 207 40.17 3.78 4.17
C ARG A 207 41.17 4.64 3.38
N PRO A 208 41.45 4.32 2.11
CA PRO A 208 42.33 5.14 1.27
C PRO A 208 41.84 6.59 1.17
N GLY A 209 42.62 7.53 1.72
CA GLY A 209 42.30 8.96 1.77
C GLY A 209 41.71 9.46 3.09
N GLU A 210 41.36 8.58 4.03
CA GLU A 210 41.05 8.96 5.42
C GLU A 210 42.37 9.16 6.19
N VAL A 211 42.50 10.29 6.87
CA VAL A 211 43.61 10.56 7.80
C VAL A 211 43.21 10.19 9.22
N SER A 212 44.17 9.79 10.04
CA SER A 212 43.88 9.35 11.41
C SER A 212 43.36 10.49 12.28
N SER A 213 42.58 10.14 13.30
CA SER A 213 42.01 11.09 14.28
C SER A 213 43.11 11.97 14.92
N ALA A 214 44.28 11.37 15.16
CA ALA A 214 45.46 12.02 15.73
C ALA A 214 46.16 12.99 14.75
N GLU A 215 46.23 12.68 13.45
CA GLU A 215 46.76 13.61 12.44
C GLU A 215 45.84 14.80 12.23
N LEU A 216 44.53 14.60 12.34
CA LEU A 216 43.53 15.66 12.24
C LEU A 216 43.64 16.64 13.43
N GLU A 217 43.82 16.11 14.64
CA GLU A 217 44.09 16.93 15.84
C GLU A 217 45.45 17.63 15.77
N ALA A 218 46.49 16.97 15.27
CA ALA A 218 47.80 17.57 15.08
C ALA A 218 47.79 18.66 14.01
N ALA A 219 47.04 18.49 12.92
CA ALA A 219 46.83 19.50 11.89
C ALA A 219 46.06 20.71 12.43
N PHE A 220 45.09 20.48 13.32
CA PHE A 220 44.37 21.55 14.01
C PHE A 220 45.27 22.31 15.00
N ALA A 221 46.19 21.60 15.66
CA ALA A 221 47.13 22.19 16.61
C ALA A 221 48.31 22.92 15.94
N ALA A 222 48.69 22.52 14.72
CA ALA A 222 49.80 23.11 13.95
C ALA A 222 49.42 24.35 13.14
N ALA A 223 48.13 24.71 13.07
CA ALA A 223 47.67 25.95 12.45
C ALA A 223 47.94 27.16 13.36
N GLU A 224 49.14 27.73 13.30
CA GLU A 224 49.40 29.06 13.86
C GLU A 224 48.71 30.15 13.00
N PRO A 225 48.05 31.16 13.60
CA PRO A 225 47.38 32.22 12.85
C PRO A 225 48.39 33.19 12.21
N ASP A 226 48.21 33.45 10.91
CA ASP A 226 48.99 34.41 10.12
C ASP A 226 48.84 35.86 10.65
N PRO A 227 49.92 36.59 11.00
CA PRO A 227 49.86 37.93 11.59
C PRO A 227 49.44 39.08 10.65
N GLY A 228 48.71 38.82 9.57
CA GLY A 228 48.44 39.79 8.50
C GLY A 228 47.01 39.90 7.98
N MET A 229 46.07 39.06 8.42
CA MET A 229 44.66 39.15 8.03
C MET A 229 43.82 39.72 9.17
N GLU A 230 43.35 40.97 9.02
CA GLU A 230 42.31 41.54 9.88
C GLU A 230 40.97 40.86 9.59
N PRO A 231 40.36 40.14 10.56
CA PRO A 231 38.98 39.69 10.44
C PRO A 231 38.07 40.89 10.70
N GLY A 232 37.16 41.17 9.76
CA GLY A 232 36.05 42.10 9.97
C GLY A 232 35.25 41.66 11.20
N THR A 233 35.25 42.50 12.23
CA THR A 233 34.58 42.30 13.51
C THR A 233 33.07 42.06 13.33
N PRO A 234 32.52 40.92 13.78
CA PRO A 234 31.14 40.88 14.24
C PRO A 234 31.08 41.65 15.57
N GLU A 235 30.18 42.62 15.67
CA GLU A 235 29.94 43.36 16.92
C GLU A 235 29.59 42.38 18.04
N VAL A 236 30.46 42.33 19.05
CA VAL A 236 30.18 41.77 20.35
C VAL A 236 29.18 42.71 21.05
N ILE A 237 27.90 42.34 21.08
CA ILE A 237 27.02 42.81 22.15
C ILE A 237 27.43 42.06 23.41
N THR A 238 27.79 42.85 24.40
CA THR A 238 28.50 42.48 25.60
C THR A 238 27.67 41.64 26.55
N LYS A 239 28.33 40.60 27.05
CA LYS A 239 28.05 39.88 28.29
C LYS A 239 27.97 40.88 29.46
N ASN A 240 26.74 41.30 29.81
CA ASN A 240 26.25 41.69 31.14
C ASN A 240 24.90 42.43 31.04
N MET A 241 23.86 41.77 30.55
CA MET A 241 22.47 42.23 30.71
C MET A 241 21.70 41.19 31.50
N SER A 242 20.92 41.66 32.47
CA SER A 242 20.01 40.80 33.23
C SER A 242 18.84 40.36 32.34
N THR A 243 18.23 39.22 32.67
CA THR A 243 17.10 38.64 31.92
C THR A 243 15.90 39.59 31.79
N GLU A 244 15.77 40.58 32.68
CA GLU A 244 14.76 41.65 32.62
C GLU A 244 15.05 42.70 31.53
N GLU A 245 16.31 43.03 31.29
CA GLU A 245 16.72 44.05 30.31
C GLU A 245 16.66 43.51 28.88
N ALA A 246 16.96 42.23 28.69
CA ALA A 246 16.78 41.54 27.41
C ALA A 246 15.29 41.44 27.02
N LEU A 247 14.41 41.17 28.00
CA LEU A 247 12.96 41.11 27.77
C LEU A 247 12.36 42.49 27.46
N ALA A 248 12.83 43.54 28.15
CA ALA A 248 12.39 44.91 27.89
C ALA A 248 12.81 45.43 26.50
N THR A 249 13.99 45.02 26.02
CA THR A 249 14.51 45.40 24.70
C THR A 249 13.75 44.69 23.58
N ALA A 250 13.48 43.38 23.73
CA ALA A 250 12.63 42.63 22.81
C ALA A 250 11.18 43.17 22.76
N MET A 251 10.61 43.59 23.89
CA MET A 251 9.28 44.20 23.96
C MET A 251 9.22 45.62 23.36
N ALA A 252 10.34 46.35 23.34
CA ALA A 252 10.43 47.67 22.71
C ALA A 252 10.52 47.56 21.18
N GLU A 253 11.24 46.57 20.65
CA GLU A 253 11.31 46.29 19.21
C GLU A 253 9.97 45.76 18.66
N LEU A 254 9.20 45.02 19.46
CA LEU A 254 7.84 44.57 19.12
C LEU A 254 6.77 45.67 19.10
N LYS A 255 7.09 46.92 19.51
CA LYS A 255 6.12 48.04 19.58
C LYS A 255 6.53 49.30 18.81
N GLY A 256 7.55 49.25 17.97
CA GLY A 256 8.03 50.40 17.19
C GLY A 256 7.74 50.31 15.70
N GLY A 257 6.58 50.82 15.25
CA GLY A 257 6.28 51.02 13.83
C GLY A 257 4.90 51.64 13.62
N ASP A 258 4.90 52.89 13.18
CA ASP A 258 3.85 53.90 13.34
C ASP A 258 2.50 53.60 12.66
N ALA A 259 1.44 54.14 13.27
CA ALA A 259 0.07 54.07 12.80
C ALA A 259 -0.17 55.07 11.66
N ALA A 260 -0.30 54.57 10.43
CA ALA A 260 -0.97 55.30 9.35
C ALA A 260 -1.74 54.33 8.44
N THR A 261 -3.00 54.68 8.23
CA THR A 261 -4.06 53.99 7.49
C THR A 261 -3.70 53.52 6.08
N GLY A 262 -4.04 52.26 5.75
CA GLY A 262 -4.09 51.74 4.38
C GLY A 262 -4.28 50.22 4.35
N GLU A 263 -5.33 49.75 3.68
CA GLU A 263 -5.72 48.34 3.56
C GLU A 263 -4.65 47.47 2.84
N GLY A 264 -4.54 46.20 3.24
CA GLY A 264 -4.06 45.11 2.39
C GLY A 264 -2.54 44.92 2.22
N GLY A 265 -1.79 44.73 3.30
CA GLY A 265 -0.39 44.28 3.22
C GLY A 265 -0.25 42.76 3.36
N LEU A 266 0.22 42.08 2.31
CA LEU A 266 0.66 40.68 2.39
C LEU A 266 1.71 40.54 3.49
N ARG A 267 1.48 39.64 4.45
CA ARG A 267 2.52 39.20 5.39
C ARG A 267 3.61 38.50 4.58
N VAL A 268 4.77 39.15 4.45
CA VAL A 268 6.00 38.51 3.98
C VAL A 268 6.31 37.41 5.00
N GLN A 269 6.14 36.15 4.61
CA GLN A 269 6.60 35.03 5.44
C GLN A 269 8.13 35.12 5.54
N GLN A 270 8.64 35.32 6.74
CA GLN A 270 10.06 35.27 7.00
C GLN A 270 10.50 33.80 6.92
N THR A 271 11.14 33.41 5.82
CA THR A 271 11.71 32.07 5.65
C THR A 271 13.13 32.04 6.23
N VAL A 272 13.43 31.02 7.04
CA VAL A 272 14.77 30.79 7.60
C VAL A 272 15.38 29.58 6.90
N ARG A 273 16.59 29.72 6.32
CA ARG A 273 17.34 28.58 5.79
C ARG A 273 17.99 27.83 6.96
N VAL A 274 17.71 26.55 7.08
CA VAL A 274 18.24 25.68 8.14
C VAL A 274 18.99 24.53 7.46
N GLY A 275 20.19 24.21 7.94
CA GLY A 275 20.95 23.06 7.43
C GLY A 275 20.24 21.74 7.71
N VAL A 276 20.36 20.78 6.81
CA VAL A 276 19.67 19.48 6.89
C VAL A 276 20.08 18.73 8.17
N ASP A 277 21.37 18.78 8.53
CA ASP A 277 21.92 18.11 9.71
C ASP A 277 21.26 18.60 11.02
N VAL A 278 20.84 19.86 11.06
CA VAL A 278 20.17 20.43 12.25
C VAL A 278 18.78 19.82 12.42
N LEU A 279 18.02 19.65 11.32
CA LEU A 279 16.71 19.01 11.36
C LEU A 279 16.81 17.52 11.73
N GLU A 280 17.87 16.84 11.26
CA GLU A 280 18.13 15.44 11.59
C GLU A 280 18.53 15.23 13.06
N ALA A 281 19.43 16.09 13.58
CA ALA A 281 19.78 16.08 15.01
C ALA A 281 18.57 16.38 15.89
N LEU A 282 17.71 17.31 15.47
CA LEU A 282 16.48 17.66 16.18
C LEU A 282 15.51 16.46 16.19
N MET A 283 15.33 15.77 15.06
CA MET A 283 14.54 14.54 14.98
C MET A 283 15.07 13.43 15.89
N THR A 284 16.38 13.24 15.94
CA THR A 284 17.02 12.27 16.84
C THR A 284 16.71 12.61 18.30
N THR A 285 16.85 13.88 18.68
CA THR A 285 16.57 14.37 20.04
C THR A 285 15.09 14.19 20.41
N VAL A 286 14.18 14.48 19.48
CA VAL A 286 12.74 14.27 19.69
C VAL A 286 12.41 12.79 19.82
N SER A 287 13.04 11.94 19.03
CA SER A 287 12.87 10.49 19.13
C SER A 287 13.34 9.97 20.48
N GLU A 288 14.49 10.44 20.99
CA GLU A 288 14.96 10.14 22.34
C GLU A 288 14.02 10.67 23.43
N LEU A 289 13.43 11.85 23.22
CA LEU A 289 12.43 12.41 24.15
C LEU A 289 11.16 11.55 24.18
N VAL A 290 10.68 11.07 23.03
CA VAL A 290 9.54 10.15 22.94
C VAL A 290 9.85 8.82 23.64
N LEU A 291 11.06 8.28 23.43
CA LEU A 291 11.51 7.09 24.15
C LEU A 291 11.52 7.34 25.66
N THR A 292 12.17 8.42 26.12
CA THR A 292 12.25 8.80 27.54
C THR A 292 10.86 8.99 28.16
N ARG A 293 9.93 9.64 27.45
CA ARG A 293 8.52 9.76 27.81
C ARG A 293 7.89 8.37 28.02
N ASN A 294 8.09 7.44 27.09
CA ASN A 294 7.56 6.09 27.19
C ASN A 294 8.16 5.34 28.40
N GLN A 295 9.46 5.45 28.64
CA GLN A 295 10.13 4.87 29.83
C GLN A 295 9.52 5.38 31.14
N LEU A 296 9.28 6.70 31.23
CA LEU A 296 8.67 7.33 32.40
C LEU A 296 7.23 6.88 32.60
N MET A 297 6.45 6.81 31.52
CA MET A 297 5.08 6.30 31.55
C MET A 297 5.03 4.84 32.02
N GLN A 298 5.96 4.00 31.58
CA GLN A 298 6.06 2.60 32.01
C GLN A 298 6.44 2.49 33.49
N THR A 299 7.43 3.29 33.93
CA THR A 299 7.86 3.33 35.33
C THR A 299 6.72 3.73 36.26
N VAL A 300 5.92 4.73 35.88
CA VAL A 300 4.76 5.19 36.66
C VAL A 300 3.55 4.27 36.51
N ARG A 301 3.44 3.43 35.48
CA ARG A 301 2.44 2.35 35.48
C ARG A 301 2.75 1.27 36.51
N GLY A 302 4.03 1.03 36.80
CA GLY A 302 4.47 0.08 37.83
C GLY A 302 4.40 0.63 39.26
N LEU A 303 4.39 1.95 39.43
CA LEU A 303 4.18 2.63 40.71
C LEU A 303 2.70 2.98 40.80
N GLU A 304 1.95 2.49 41.79
CA GLU A 304 0.54 2.87 42.01
C GLU A 304 0.39 4.33 42.53
N ASP A 305 1.10 5.29 41.93
CA ASP A 305 1.13 6.69 42.31
C ASP A 305 0.29 7.54 41.35
N ASP A 306 -0.94 7.85 41.80
CA ASP A 306 -1.89 8.65 41.02
C ASP A 306 -1.47 10.12 40.87
N GLU A 307 -0.57 10.65 41.70
CA GLU A 307 -0.16 12.07 41.62
C GLU A 307 0.75 12.35 40.41
N LEU A 308 1.55 11.37 39.98
CA LEU A 308 2.48 11.48 38.85
C LEU A 308 1.82 11.28 37.47
N LYS A 309 0.64 10.63 37.42
CA LYS A 309 -0.07 10.36 36.16
C LYS A 309 -0.47 11.64 35.42
N GLY A 310 -0.99 12.64 36.12
CA GLY A 310 -1.44 13.90 35.54
C GLY A 310 -0.31 14.72 34.87
N PRO A 311 0.81 15.00 35.58
CA PRO A 311 1.99 15.63 34.98
C PRO A 311 2.57 14.87 33.80
N LEU A 312 2.64 13.53 33.84
CA LEU A 312 3.18 12.74 32.74
C LEU A 312 2.28 12.72 31.50
N GLN A 313 0.96 12.71 31.67
CA GLN A 313 0.03 12.88 30.55
C GLN A 313 0.22 14.23 29.86
N ARG A 314 0.48 15.31 30.62
CA ARG A 314 0.82 16.63 30.04
C ARG A 314 2.17 16.62 29.32
N LEU A 315 3.20 16.00 29.91
CA LEU A 315 4.48 15.82 29.23
C LEU A 315 4.27 15.08 27.90
N SER A 316 3.47 14.01 27.90
CA SER A 316 3.16 13.26 26.68
C SER A 316 2.48 14.08 25.61
N ALA A 317 1.52 14.92 25.98
CA ALA A 317 0.84 15.81 25.04
C ALA A 317 1.83 16.83 24.43
N VAL A 318 2.64 17.48 25.26
CA VAL A 318 3.64 18.47 24.80
C VAL A 318 4.71 17.83 23.92
N THR A 319 5.17 16.62 24.26
CA THR A 319 6.12 15.87 23.43
C THR A 319 5.50 15.51 22.07
N GLY A 320 4.22 15.13 22.02
CA GLY A 320 3.50 14.89 20.77
C GLY A 320 3.36 16.15 19.91
N GLU A 321 2.96 17.27 20.50
CA GLU A 321 2.90 18.56 19.79
C GLU A 321 4.25 19.00 19.22
N LEU A 322 5.33 18.77 19.99
CA LEU A 322 6.69 19.07 19.56
C LEU A 322 7.12 18.15 18.41
N GLN A 323 6.81 16.86 18.49
CA GLN A 323 7.06 15.91 17.41
C GLN A 323 6.32 16.30 16.12
N ASP A 324 5.04 16.62 16.20
CA ASP A 324 4.24 17.06 15.05
C ASP A 324 4.79 18.35 14.44
N GLY A 325 5.22 19.30 15.29
CA GLY A 325 5.84 20.54 14.86
C GLY A 325 7.13 20.31 14.07
N VAL A 326 7.99 19.41 14.55
CA VAL A 326 9.26 19.08 13.90
C VAL A 326 9.02 18.30 12.60
N MET A 327 8.08 17.37 12.58
CA MET A 327 7.70 16.67 11.36
C MET A 327 7.27 17.64 10.27
N LYS A 328 6.40 18.62 10.59
CA LYS A 328 6.00 19.68 9.65
C LYS A 328 7.17 20.48 9.11
N THR A 329 8.20 20.76 9.92
CA THR A 329 9.40 21.47 9.43
C THR A 329 10.27 20.64 8.48
N ARG A 330 10.12 19.31 8.49
CA ARG A 330 10.84 18.37 7.62
C ARG A 330 10.04 18.00 6.37
N MET A 331 8.74 18.27 6.34
CA MET A 331 7.90 17.98 5.17
C MET A 331 8.32 18.82 3.96
N GLN A 332 8.29 18.19 2.80
CA GLN A 332 8.51 18.81 1.50
C GLN A 332 7.34 18.47 0.57
N PRO A 333 6.96 19.36 -0.36
CA PRO A 333 5.93 19.06 -1.35
C PRO A 333 6.36 17.90 -2.25
N ILE A 334 5.47 16.93 -2.46
CA ILE A 334 5.74 15.77 -3.32
C ILE A 334 6.02 16.14 -4.78
N GLY A 335 5.60 17.33 -5.23
CA GLY A 335 5.90 17.86 -6.56
C GLY A 335 7.38 17.85 -6.92
N ASP A 336 8.27 17.96 -5.93
CA ASP A 336 9.73 17.89 -6.14
C ASP A 336 10.18 16.52 -6.66
N ALA A 337 9.52 15.43 -6.25
CA ALA A 337 9.77 14.08 -6.77
C ALA A 337 9.27 13.91 -8.21
N TRP A 338 8.30 14.71 -8.64
CA TRP A 338 7.64 14.59 -9.95
C TRP A 338 8.24 15.50 -11.02
N ARG A 339 9.14 16.42 -10.64
CA ARG A 339 9.71 17.46 -11.51
C ARG A 339 10.32 16.92 -12.81
N LYS A 340 10.89 15.71 -12.79
CA LYS A 340 11.52 15.05 -13.95
C LYS A 340 10.53 14.26 -14.83
N LEU A 341 9.34 13.92 -14.33
CA LEU A 341 8.39 13.04 -15.01
C LEU A 341 7.88 13.59 -16.36
N PRO A 342 7.58 14.90 -16.52
CA PRO A 342 7.14 15.43 -17.80
C PRO A 342 8.16 15.22 -18.93
N ARG A 343 9.45 15.44 -18.64
CA ARG A 343 10.55 15.20 -19.58
C ARG A 343 10.63 13.72 -19.96
N ILE A 344 10.61 12.83 -18.97
CA ILE A 344 10.66 11.37 -19.20
C ILE A 344 9.48 10.88 -20.05
N ILE A 345 8.27 11.36 -19.78
CA ILE A 345 7.09 10.98 -20.57
C ILE A 345 7.21 11.47 -22.02
N ARG A 346 7.76 12.66 -22.24
CA ARG A 346 7.99 13.19 -23.58
C ARG A 346 9.03 12.39 -24.37
N ASP A 347 10.13 12.02 -23.71
CA ASP A 347 11.18 11.20 -24.32
C ASP A 347 10.62 9.83 -24.71
N VAL A 348 9.92 9.16 -23.77
CA VAL A 348 9.26 7.87 -24.02
C VAL A 348 8.15 7.97 -25.09
N SER A 349 7.41 9.07 -25.12
CA SER A 349 6.38 9.35 -26.13
C SER A 349 7.01 9.44 -27.53
N THR A 350 8.19 10.06 -27.64
CA THR A 350 8.93 10.20 -28.90
C THR A 350 9.55 8.87 -29.31
N ASP A 351 10.25 8.19 -28.40
CA ASP A 351 10.95 6.93 -28.66
C ASP A 351 9.99 5.80 -29.08
N LEU A 352 8.81 5.74 -28.47
CA LEU A 352 7.80 4.72 -28.77
C LEU A 352 6.77 5.17 -29.80
N GLY A 353 6.79 6.42 -30.23
CA GLY A 353 5.80 6.98 -31.18
C GLY A 353 4.37 7.03 -30.64
N LYS A 354 4.18 7.06 -29.32
CA LYS A 354 2.87 7.12 -28.67
C LYS A 354 2.52 8.55 -28.31
N LYS A 355 1.26 8.96 -28.47
CA LYS A 355 0.79 10.28 -28.01
C LYS A 355 0.31 10.17 -26.57
N ILE A 356 1.01 10.80 -25.63
CA ILE A 356 0.75 10.67 -24.18
C ILE A 356 0.48 12.05 -23.56
N GLU A 357 -0.51 12.13 -22.68
CA GLU A 357 -0.83 13.29 -21.87
C GLU A 357 -0.71 12.93 -20.38
N LEU A 358 0.07 13.71 -19.63
CA LEU A 358 0.34 13.50 -18.22
C LEU A 358 -0.42 14.54 -17.38
N PHE A 359 -1.29 14.07 -16.47
CA PHE A 359 -1.94 14.90 -15.46
C PHE A 359 -1.31 14.66 -14.10
N MET A 360 -1.05 15.74 -13.36
CA MET A 360 -0.51 15.69 -12.00
C MET A 360 -1.41 16.51 -11.08
N GLU A 361 -1.94 15.88 -10.04
CA GLU A 361 -2.83 16.50 -9.05
C GLU A 361 -2.22 16.34 -7.64
N GLY A 362 -2.37 17.37 -6.80
CA GLY A 362 -1.88 17.35 -5.41
C GLY A 362 -0.35 17.45 -5.27
N GLN A 363 0.31 18.21 -6.14
CA GLN A 363 1.76 18.45 -6.09
C GLN A 363 2.22 19.14 -4.80
N ASP A 364 1.31 19.85 -4.15
CA ASP A 364 1.45 20.54 -2.87
C ASP A 364 1.32 19.60 -1.66
N THR A 365 1.00 18.32 -1.88
CA THR A 365 0.90 17.33 -0.80
C THR A 365 2.26 17.16 -0.12
N GLU A 366 2.30 17.48 1.16
CA GLU A 366 3.49 17.40 2.01
C GLU A 366 3.86 15.94 2.32
N LEU A 367 5.15 15.62 2.21
CA LEU A 367 5.76 14.31 2.46
C LEU A 367 7.13 14.47 3.12
N ASP A 368 7.53 13.52 3.96
CA ASP A 368 8.86 13.55 4.58
C ASP A 368 9.98 13.51 3.54
N ARG A 369 11.02 14.36 3.71
CA ARG A 369 12.18 14.42 2.80
C ARG A 369 12.81 13.05 2.49
N GLN A 370 12.98 12.19 3.48
CA GLN A 370 13.61 10.89 3.29
C GLN A 370 12.71 9.93 2.50
N VAL A 371 11.39 9.96 2.75
CA VAL A 371 10.44 9.25 1.90
C VAL A 371 10.50 9.80 0.48
N LEU A 372 10.54 11.13 0.34
CA LEU A 372 10.55 11.81 -0.95
C LEU A 372 11.77 11.39 -1.78
N GLU A 373 12.95 11.23 -1.19
CA GLU A 373 14.11 10.68 -1.89
C GLU A 373 13.93 9.21 -2.30
N LEU A 374 13.41 8.37 -1.40
CA LEU A 374 13.23 6.93 -1.66
C LEU A 374 12.12 6.61 -2.67
N ILE A 375 11.12 7.49 -2.81
CA ILE A 375 9.96 7.26 -3.68
C ILE A 375 10.16 7.75 -5.13
N LYS A 376 11.17 8.60 -5.39
CA LYS A 376 11.48 9.14 -6.73
C LYS A 376 11.66 8.06 -7.79
N ASP A 377 12.48 7.05 -7.49
CA ASP A 377 12.80 5.97 -8.41
C ASP A 377 11.60 5.03 -8.66
N PRO A 378 10.88 4.54 -7.62
CA PRO A 378 9.63 3.80 -7.78
C PRO A 378 8.59 4.50 -8.66
N LEU A 379 8.33 5.79 -8.43
CA LEU A 379 7.35 6.56 -9.21
C LEU A 379 7.77 6.68 -10.67
N THR A 380 9.04 7.00 -10.91
CA THR A 380 9.61 7.08 -12.26
C THR A 380 9.41 5.77 -13.00
N HIS A 381 9.67 4.64 -12.34
CA HIS A 381 9.51 3.32 -12.92
C HIS A 381 8.05 2.99 -13.25
N MET A 382 7.13 3.24 -12.32
CA MET A 382 5.70 2.95 -12.53
C MET A 382 5.09 3.81 -13.63
N VAL A 383 5.40 5.10 -13.66
CA VAL A 383 4.93 6.03 -14.71
C VAL A 383 5.50 5.63 -16.08
N ARG A 384 6.77 5.22 -16.15
CA ARG A 384 7.38 4.68 -17.37
C ARG A 384 6.68 3.39 -17.82
N ASN A 385 6.36 2.47 -16.91
CA ASN A 385 5.66 1.23 -17.25
C ASN A 385 4.26 1.48 -17.81
N SER A 386 3.53 2.46 -17.27
CA SER A 386 2.25 2.90 -17.84
C SER A 386 2.44 3.44 -19.26
N ALA A 387 3.50 4.20 -19.54
CA ALA A 387 3.79 4.71 -20.89
C ALA A 387 4.25 3.62 -21.88
N ASP A 388 5.14 2.73 -21.47
CA ASP A 388 5.74 1.69 -22.34
C ASP A 388 4.78 0.50 -22.54
N HIS A 389 4.22 -0.04 -21.47
CA HIS A 389 3.44 -1.27 -21.54
C HIS A 389 1.94 -1.05 -21.36
N GLY A 390 1.52 -0.07 -20.55
CA GLY A 390 0.11 0.23 -20.28
C GLY A 390 -0.62 0.78 -21.50
N LEU A 391 -0.11 1.89 -22.05
CA LEU A 391 -0.72 2.57 -23.19
C LEU A 391 -0.49 1.85 -24.52
N GLU A 392 -1.55 1.74 -25.30
CA GLU A 392 -1.55 1.16 -26.66
C GLU A 392 -1.04 2.17 -27.70
N MET A 393 -0.73 1.70 -28.91
CA MET A 393 -0.38 2.60 -30.02
C MET A 393 -1.59 3.45 -30.44
N PRO A 394 -1.38 4.68 -30.96
CA PRO A 394 -2.47 5.58 -31.36
C PRO A 394 -3.49 4.93 -32.29
N GLU A 395 -3.03 4.14 -33.26
CA GLU A 395 -3.90 3.42 -34.20
C GLU A 395 -4.79 2.38 -33.51
N ASP A 396 -4.23 1.63 -32.56
CA ASP A 396 -4.97 0.57 -31.84
C ASP A 396 -5.94 1.18 -30.82
N ARG A 397 -5.60 2.34 -30.24
CA ARG A 397 -6.51 3.12 -29.38
C ARG A 397 -7.75 3.58 -30.15
N VAL A 398 -7.56 4.14 -31.34
CA VAL A 398 -8.68 4.57 -32.19
C VAL A 398 -9.54 3.38 -32.62
N LYS A 399 -8.93 2.23 -32.95
CA LYS A 399 -9.68 0.98 -33.25
C LYS A 399 -10.49 0.49 -32.05
N ALA A 400 -9.97 0.65 -30.84
CA ALA A 400 -10.65 0.30 -29.60
C ALA A 400 -11.70 1.34 -29.14
N GLY A 401 -11.92 2.42 -29.91
CA GLY A 401 -12.88 3.49 -29.57
C GLY A 401 -12.38 4.48 -28.52
N LYS A 402 -11.09 4.48 -28.21
CA LYS A 402 -10.46 5.40 -27.25
C LYS A 402 -9.91 6.65 -27.93
N SER A 403 -9.60 7.66 -27.12
CA SER A 403 -8.85 8.85 -27.57
C SER A 403 -7.50 8.43 -28.17
N GLU A 404 -7.11 9.07 -29.26
CA GLU A 404 -5.80 8.88 -29.89
C GLU A 404 -4.65 9.21 -28.92
N LYS A 405 -4.85 10.20 -28.04
CA LYS A 405 -3.94 10.51 -26.92
C LYS A 405 -4.26 9.59 -25.74
N GLY A 406 -3.24 8.88 -25.25
CA GLY A 406 -3.31 8.13 -24.00
C GLY A 406 -3.10 9.05 -22.80
N THR A 407 -3.75 8.72 -21.68
CA THR A 407 -3.72 9.54 -20.47
C THR A 407 -3.06 8.79 -19.33
N ILE A 408 -2.11 9.44 -18.66
CA ILE A 408 -1.53 9.00 -17.39
C ILE A 408 -1.86 10.07 -16.36
N LYS A 409 -2.48 9.66 -15.25
CA LYS A 409 -2.84 10.54 -14.13
C LYS A 409 -2.08 10.13 -12.89
N LEU A 410 -1.35 11.07 -12.31
CA LEU A 410 -0.67 10.97 -11.03
C LEU A 410 -1.38 11.87 -10.03
N SER A 411 -1.78 11.34 -8.88
CA SER A 411 -2.43 12.11 -7.82
C SER A 411 -1.85 11.78 -6.46
N ALA A 412 -1.65 12.78 -5.62
CA ALA A 412 -1.33 12.59 -4.19
C ALA A 412 -2.31 13.36 -3.30
N TYR A 413 -2.66 12.77 -2.16
CA TYR A 413 -3.49 13.41 -1.15
C TYR A 413 -3.32 12.75 0.22
N HIS A 414 -3.74 13.44 1.29
CA HIS A 414 -3.74 12.91 2.65
C HIS A 414 -5.08 12.24 2.97
N GLU A 415 -5.04 11.01 3.48
CA GLU A 415 -6.24 10.26 3.90
C GLU A 415 -5.91 9.40 5.15
N GLY A 416 -6.64 9.62 6.25
CA GLY A 416 -6.57 8.74 7.43
C GLY A 416 -5.17 8.57 8.04
N GLY A 417 -4.37 9.64 8.12
CA GLY A 417 -2.99 9.60 8.65
C GLY A 417 -1.97 8.99 7.69
N HIS A 418 -2.38 8.73 6.44
CA HIS A 418 -1.52 8.24 5.37
C HIS A 418 -1.49 9.25 4.22
N ILE A 419 -0.40 9.20 3.46
CA ILE A 419 -0.28 9.83 2.16
C ILE A 419 -0.62 8.76 1.12
N ILE A 420 -1.62 9.05 0.31
CA ILE A 420 -2.05 8.19 -0.79
C ILE A 420 -1.47 8.78 -2.06
N ILE A 421 -0.67 7.98 -2.77
CA ILE A 421 -0.16 8.31 -4.10
C ILE A 421 -0.78 7.32 -5.07
N ALA A 422 -1.49 7.82 -6.08
CA ALA A 422 -2.17 6.98 -7.06
C ALA A 422 -1.67 7.29 -8.47
N ILE A 423 -1.41 6.22 -9.23
CA ILE A 423 -0.96 6.26 -10.63
C ILE A 423 -2.00 5.52 -11.46
N ALA A 424 -2.66 6.22 -12.36
CA ALA A 424 -3.69 5.66 -13.25
C ALA A 424 -3.29 5.83 -14.71
N ASP A 425 -3.54 4.83 -15.54
CA ASP A 425 -3.51 4.94 -16.99
C ASP A 425 -4.84 4.48 -17.61
N ASP A 426 -5.14 4.97 -18.81
CA ASP A 426 -6.32 4.56 -19.60
C ASP A 426 -5.96 3.52 -20.69
N GLY A 427 -4.91 2.74 -20.42
CA GLY A 427 -4.32 1.79 -21.34
C GLY A 427 -5.14 0.51 -21.55
N LYS A 428 -4.49 -0.54 -22.02
CA LYS A 428 -5.12 -1.85 -22.23
C LYS A 428 -5.40 -2.63 -20.93
N GLY A 429 -4.88 -2.16 -19.81
CA GLY A 429 -4.90 -2.89 -18.53
C GLY A 429 -3.93 -4.07 -18.49
N LEU A 430 -3.94 -4.78 -17.37
CA LEU A 430 -3.12 -5.97 -17.14
C LEU A 430 -3.76 -7.20 -17.78
N ASP A 431 -2.94 -8.02 -18.44
CA ASP A 431 -3.37 -9.29 -19.02
C ASP A 431 -3.47 -10.37 -17.94
N THR A 432 -4.64 -10.51 -17.34
CA THR A 432 -4.93 -11.48 -16.27
C THR A 432 -4.59 -12.91 -16.67
N LYS A 433 -4.83 -13.30 -17.94
CA LYS A 433 -4.56 -14.67 -18.41
C LYS A 433 -3.07 -14.93 -18.46
N ARG A 434 -2.31 -14.01 -19.06
CA ARG A 434 -0.85 -14.14 -19.18
C ARG A 434 -0.15 -14.09 -17.81
N ILE A 435 -0.66 -13.28 -16.88
CA ILE A 435 -0.17 -13.25 -15.50
C ILE A 435 -0.43 -14.60 -14.82
N GLY A 436 -1.64 -15.16 -14.97
CA GLY A 436 -1.97 -16.49 -14.45
C GLY A 436 -1.09 -17.60 -15.03
N GLU A 437 -0.91 -17.65 -16.35
CA GLU A 437 -0.04 -18.63 -17.03
C GLU A 437 1.41 -18.54 -16.52
N LYS A 438 1.93 -17.32 -16.34
CA LYS A 438 3.29 -17.12 -15.84
C LYS A 438 3.43 -17.45 -14.35
N ALA A 439 2.38 -17.24 -13.56
CA ALA A 439 2.34 -17.67 -12.17
C ALA A 439 2.37 -19.21 -12.06
N LEU A 440 1.70 -19.93 -12.97
CA LEU A 440 1.77 -21.40 -13.07
C LEU A 440 3.17 -21.87 -13.49
N GLU A 441 3.78 -21.25 -14.49
CA GLU A 441 5.14 -21.59 -14.97
C GLU A 441 6.18 -21.43 -13.86
N LYS A 442 6.04 -20.39 -13.03
CA LYS A 442 6.93 -20.10 -11.90
C LYS A 442 6.60 -20.87 -10.62
N GLY A 443 5.56 -21.70 -10.62
CA GLY A 443 5.14 -22.46 -9.45
C GLY A 443 4.59 -21.62 -8.30
N LEU A 444 4.12 -20.39 -8.57
CA LEU A 444 3.52 -19.51 -7.55
C LEU A 444 2.08 -19.90 -7.20
N THR A 445 1.44 -20.71 -8.05
CA THR A 445 0.08 -21.23 -7.84
C THR A 445 -0.13 -22.50 -8.66
N THR A 446 -1.17 -23.28 -8.35
CA THR A 446 -1.60 -24.44 -9.14
C THR A 446 -2.77 -24.11 -10.07
N HIS A 447 -3.04 -24.96 -11.06
CA HIS A 447 -4.16 -24.77 -12.00
C HIS A 447 -5.51 -24.72 -11.28
N GLU A 448 -5.66 -25.50 -10.21
CA GLU A 448 -6.89 -25.56 -9.42
C GLU A 448 -7.07 -24.33 -8.53
N GLU A 449 -5.98 -23.82 -7.94
CA GLU A 449 -5.98 -22.59 -7.15
C GLU A 449 -6.22 -21.36 -8.01
N LEU A 450 -5.56 -21.26 -9.17
CA LEU A 450 -5.72 -20.14 -10.10
C LEU A 450 -7.20 -19.97 -10.53
N ALA A 451 -7.93 -21.07 -10.71
CA ALA A 451 -9.35 -21.06 -11.04
C ALA A 451 -10.25 -20.51 -9.91
N ARG A 452 -9.76 -20.48 -8.67
CA ARG A 452 -10.48 -19.95 -7.49
C ARG A 452 -10.09 -18.51 -7.14
N LEU A 453 -8.98 -18.01 -7.69
CA LEU A 453 -8.51 -16.64 -7.43
C LEU A 453 -9.35 -15.60 -8.15
N THR A 454 -9.55 -14.46 -7.51
CA THR A 454 -10.16 -13.29 -8.15
C THR A 454 -9.13 -12.58 -9.04
N GLU A 455 -9.60 -11.77 -10.01
CA GLU A 455 -8.70 -11.01 -10.88
C GLU A 455 -7.72 -10.12 -10.10
N ALA A 456 -8.21 -9.46 -9.05
CA ALA A 456 -7.37 -8.63 -8.17
C ALA A 456 -6.26 -9.44 -7.49
N GLN A 457 -6.56 -10.67 -7.05
CA GLN A 457 -5.54 -11.57 -6.48
C GLN A 457 -4.52 -12.02 -7.52
N ILE A 458 -4.97 -12.28 -8.76
CA ILE A 458 -4.08 -12.62 -9.88
C ILE A 458 -3.17 -11.44 -10.22
N HIS A 459 -3.68 -10.20 -10.26
CA HIS A 459 -2.88 -9.02 -10.56
C HIS A 459 -1.78 -8.78 -9.53
N ARG A 460 -1.96 -9.17 -8.26
CA ARG A 460 -0.91 -9.04 -7.24
C ARG A 460 0.34 -9.88 -7.50
N PHE A 461 0.26 -10.93 -8.32
CA PHE A 461 1.46 -11.69 -8.70
C PHE A 461 2.52 -10.86 -9.42
N ILE A 462 2.16 -9.70 -9.99
CA ILE A 462 3.14 -8.79 -10.62
C ILE A 462 4.22 -8.32 -9.64
N PHE A 463 3.92 -8.28 -8.33
CA PHE A 463 4.85 -7.89 -7.28
C PHE A 463 5.67 -9.06 -6.73
N ALA A 464 5.51 -10.28 -7.24
CA ALA A 464 6.28 -11.43 -6.80
C ALA A 464 7.75 -11.30 -7.25
N PRO A 465 8.73 -11.77 -6.45
CA PRO A 465 10.15 -11.69 -6.80
C PRO A 465 10.45 -12.26 -8.18
N GLY A 466 11.17 -11.46 -8.97
CA GLY A 466 11.55 -11.79 -10.34
C GLY A 466 10.38 -11.90 -11.31
N PHE A 467 9.15 -11.46 -11.00
CA PHE A 467 7.96 -11.80 -11.77
C PHE A 467 8.02 -11.40 -13.26
N SER A 468 7.97 -10.15 -13.71
CA SER A 468 8.09 -9.71 -15.14
C SER A 468 7.40 -10.54 -16.25
N THR A 469 6.42 -9.97 -16.96
CA THR A 469 5.74 -10.62 -18.11
C THR A 469 6.53 -10.56 -19.43
N ALA A 470 7.66 -9.87 -19.47
CA ALA A 470 8.48 -9.70 -20.68
C ALA A 470 9.25 -10.98 -21.05
N ALA A 471 9.38 -11.26 -22.36
CA ALA A 471 10.09 -12.41 -22.90
C ALA A 471 11.57 -12.14 -23.24
N LYS A 472 11.96 -10.86 -23.29
CA LYS A 472 13.35 -10.37 -23.45
C LYS A 472 13.57 -9.20 -22.51
N VAL A 473 14.75 -9.12 -21.91
CA VAL A 473 15.23 -7.92 -21.20
C VAL A 473 15.47 -6.85 -22.27
N THR A 474 14.75 -5.73 -22.18
CA THR A 474 14.99 -4.59 -23.08
C THR A 474 16.16 -3.76 -22.54
N ASN A 475 17.10 -3.40 -23.42
CA ASN A 475 18.28 -2.59 -23.07
C ASN A 475 17.93 -1.19 -22.53
N LEU A 476 16.67 -0.75 -22.66
CA LEU A 476 16.17 0.52 -22.12
C LEU A 476 15.91 0.50 -20.61
N SER A 477 15.94 -0.68 -19.97
CA SER A 477 15.63 -0.88 -18.54
C SER A 477 16.89 -1.20 -17.71
N GLY A 478 18.02 -0.56 -18.06
CA GLY A 478 19.39 -0.84 -17.61
C GLY A 478 19.72 -0.66 -16.12
N ARG A 479 18.75 -0.83 -15.20
CA ARG A 479 19.00 -0.97 -13.76
C ARG A 479 18.32 -2.19 -13.11
N GLY A 480 17.68 -3.07 -13.88
CA GLY A 480 17.12 -4.32 -13.35
C GLY A 480 15.95 -4.13 -12.37
N VAL A 481 15.26 -3.00 -12.40
CA VAL A 481 14.17 -2.69 -11.47
C VAL A 481 12.89 -3.35 -11.98
N GLY A 482 12.46 -4.42 -11.34
CA GLY A 482 11.14 -5.01 -11.52
C GLY A 482 10.10 -4.39 -10.57
N MET A 483 8.85 -4.78 -10.74
CA MET A 483 7.76 -4.37 -9.85
C MET A 483 7.90 -4.95 -8.42
N ASP A 484 8.73 -5.98 -8.26
CA ASP A 484 9.20 -6.51 -6.97
C ASP A 484 10.13 -5.54 -6.23
N VAL A 485 11.05 -4.87 -6.95
CA VAL A 485 11.92 -3.83 -6.40
C VAL A 485 11.09 -2.61 -5.99
N VAL A 486 10.11 -2.21 -6.80
CA VAL A 486 9.16 -1.15 -6.46
C VAL A 486 8.43 -1.47 -5.15
N ARG A 487 7.89 -2.68 -5.01
CA ARG A 487 7.23 -3.11 -3.78
C ARG A 487 8.19 -3.07 -2.59
N THR A 488 9.40 -3.62 -2.74
CA THR A 488 10.41 -3.65 -1.67
C THR A 488 10.77 -2.24 -1.19
N ASN A 489 10.99 -1.30 -2.12
CA ASN A 489 11.31 0.09 -1.77
C ASN A 489 10.13 0.79 -1.05
N ILE A 490 8.90 0.48 -1.45
CA ILE A 490 7.69 1.00 -0.79
C ILE A 490 7.50 0.37 0.61
N GLU A 491 7.79 -0.91 0.78
CA GLU A 491 7.74 -1.59 2.09
C GLU A 491 8.85 -1.07 3.04
N GLN A 492 10.04 -0.74 2.52
CA GLN A 492 11.14 -0.15 3.30
C GLN A 492 10.78 1.20 3.95
N ILE A 493 9.90 1.98 3.33
CA ILE A 493 9.37 3.23 3.89
C ILE A 493 8.10 3.00 4.73
N GLY A 494 7.79 1.76 5.10
CA GLY A 494 6.59 1.40 5.86
C GLY A 494 5.28 1.57 5.08
N GLY A 495 5.36 1.69 3.75
CA GLY A 495 4.20 1.83 2.88
C GLY A 495 3.68 0.51 2.33
N VAL A 496 2.51 0.55 1.70
CA VAL A 496 1.87 -0.57 1.02
C VAL A 496 1.52 -0.16 -0.40
N VAL A 497 1.74 -1.03 -1.38
CA VAL A 497 1.31 -0.85 -2.77
C VAL A 497 0.24 -1.86 -3.13
N ASP A 498 -0.81 -1.41 -3.81
CA ASP A 498 -1.86 -2.26 -4.38
C ASP A 498 -2.11 -1.90 -5.84
N VAL A 499 -2.72 -2.83 -6.58
CA VAL A 499 -3.05 -2.68 -7.99
C VAL A 499 -4.48 -3.09 -8.26
N SER A 500 -5.16 -2.30 -9.07
CA SER A 500 -6.45 -2.63 -9.66
C SER A 500 -6.37 -2.37 -11.15
N SER A 501 -6.82 -3.30 -11.98
CA SER A 501 -6.79 -3.13 -13.43
C SER A 501 -7.99 -3.81 -14.06
N ALA A 502 -8.47 -3.24 -15.15
CA ALA A 502 -9.52 -3.83 -15.96
C ALA A 502 -9.10 -3.82 -17.44
N ALA A 503 -9.29 -4.94 -18.12
CA ALA A 503 -8.93 -5.08 -19.52
C ALA A 503 -9.65 -4.01 -20.37
N GLY A 504 -8.89 -3.30 -21.20
CA GLY A 504 -9.37 -2.21 -22.03
C GLY A 504 -9.68 -0.89 -21.29
N ARG A 505 -9.65 -0.84 -19.96
CA ARG A 505 -9.87 0.40 -19.18
C ARG A 505 -8.61 0.94 -18.49
N GLY A 506 -7.52 0.17 -18.48
CA GLY A 506 -6.22 0.58 -17.98
C GLY A 506 -5.89 0.02 -16.61
N SER A 507 -4.88 0.58 -15.96
CA SER A 507 -4.38 0.14 -14.66
C SER A 507 -4.36 1.28 -13.67
N HIS A 508 -4.61 0.97 -12.40
CA HIS A 508 -4.60 1.91 -11.29
C HIS A 508 -3.82 1.33 -10.13
N PHE A 509 -2.70 1.95 -9.82
CA PHE A 509 -1.83 1.61 -8.70
C PHE A 509 -2.06 2.59 -7.55
N THR A 510 -2.13 2.08 -6.33
CA THR A 510 -2.32 2.88 -5.13
C THR A 510 -1.20 2.57 -4.14
N ILE A 511 -0.44 3.59 -3.77
CA ILE A 511 0.62 3.53 -2.76
C ILE A 511 0.11 4.26 -1.52
N LYS A 512 0.20 3.61 -0.36
CA LYS A 512 -0.18 4.18 0.93
C LYS A 512 1.05 4.26 1.81
N ILE A 513 1.41 5.45 2.24
CA ILE A 513 2.60 5.69 3.07
C ILE A 513 2.16 6.33 4.38
N PRO A 514 2.58 5.84 5.56
CA PRO A 514 2.27 6.48 6.82
C PRO A 514 2.96 7.85 6.93
N LEU A 515 2.29 8.81 7.58
CA LEU A 515 2.83 10.18 7.75
C LEU A 515 4.06 10.24 8.66
N THR A 516 4.28 9.22 9.49
CA THR A 516 5.36 9.15 10.48
C THR A 516 6.26 7.95 10.23
N LEU A 517 7.50 8.20 9.82
CA LEU A 517 8.43 7.16 9.38
C LEU A 517 9.18 6.40 10.49
N ALA A 518 8.98 6.73 11.77
CA ALA A 518 9.75 6.12 12.85
C ALA A 518 8.90 5.43 13.91
N ILE A 519 7.61 5.77 14.04
CA ILE A 519 6.78 5.29 15.15
C ILE A 519 5.64 4.45 14.61
N VAL A 520 5.61 3.18 15.02
CA VAL A 520 4.54 2.24 14.68
C VAL A 520 3.86 1.81 15.98
N SER A 521 2.53 1.72 15.97
CA SER A 521 1.81 1.09 17.09
C SER A 521 1.95 -0.43 16.96
N ALA A 522 2.49 -1.06 18.00
CA ALA A 522 2.72 -2.49 18.02
C ALA A 522 2.14 -3.13 19.28
N LEU A 523 1.59 -4.34 19.10
CA LEU A 523 1.19 -5.20 20.19
C LEU A 523 2.42 -5.97 20.70
N ILE A 524 2.73 -5.82 21.98
CA ILE A 524 3.83 -6.55 22.60
C ILE A 524 3.31 -7.92 23.06
N VAL A 525 3.99 -8.97 22.61
CA VAL A 525 3.66 -10.36 22.91
C VAL A 525 4.85 -11.05 23.55
N GLY A 526 4.61 -11.97 24.48
CA GLY A 526 5.64 -12.79 25.09
C GLY A 526 5.63 -14.21 24.55
N CYS A 527 6.82 -14.75 24.35
CA CYS A 527 7.05 -16.16 24.09
C CYS A 527 8.30 -16.59 24.88
N GLN A 528 8.10 -17.54 25.79
CA GLN A 528 9.02 -17.93 26.85
C GLN A 528 9.45 -16.70 27.67
N GLU A 529 10.76 -16.53 27.91
CA GLU A 529 11.31 -15.37 28.59
C GLU A 529 11.54 -14.17 27.66
N GLN A 530 11.20 -14.28 26.36
CA GLN A 530 11.44 -13.25 25.35
C GLN A 530 10.17 -12.47 25.00
N ARG A 531 10.36 -11.22 24.58
CA ARG A 531 9.29 -10.32 24.13
C ARG A 531 9.49 -9.96 22.66
N PHE A 532 8.38 -9.85 21.95
CA PHE A 532 8.33 -9.51 20.54
C PHE A 532 7.26 -8.45 20.29
N ALA A 533 7.43 -7.66 19.24
CA ALA A 533 6.45 -6.68 18.80
C ALA A 533 5.76 -7.15 17.52
N ILE A 534 4.43 -7.05 17.46
CA ILE A 534 3.66 -7.28 16.24
C ILE A 534 3.02 -5.96 15.83
N PRO A 535 3.24 -5.45 14.60
CA PRO A 535 2.56 -4.24 14.13
C PRO A 535 1.04 -4.36 14.28
N GLN A 536 0.41 -3.41 14.99
CA GLN A 536 -1.02 -3.48 15.30
C GLN A 536 -1.88 -3.51 14.05
N LEU A 537 -1.43 -2.85 12.97
CA LEU A 537 -2.12 -2.85 11.67
C LEU A 537 -2.29 -4.25 11.08
N ALA A 538 -1.37 -5.17 11.39
CA ALA A 538 -1.45 -6.56 10.95
C ALA A 538 -2.34 -7.42 11.85
N VAL A 539 -2.64 -6.96 13.07
CA VAL A 539 -3.44 -7.70 14.06
C VAL A 539 -4.92 -7.48 13.77
N ARG A 540 -5.62 -8.56 13.39
CA ARG A 540 -7.06 -8.55 13.11
C ARG A 540 -7.89 -8.77 14.37
N GLU A 541 -7.53 -9.78 15.16
CA GLU A 541 -8.18 -10.10 16.44
C GLU A 541 -7.27 -10.94 17.34
N LEU A 542 -7.56 -10.94 18.64
CA LEU A 542 -6.88 -11.74 19.66
C LEU A 542 -7.83 -12.79 20.20
N VAL A 543 -7.41 -14.05 20.16
CA VAL A 543 -8.22 -15.19 20.59
C VAL A 543 -7.52 -15.90 21.72
N ARG A 544 -8.19 -16.10 22.85
CA ARG A 544 -7.64 -16.91 23.95
C ARG A 544 -7.92 -18.38 23.69
N VAL A 545 -6.93 -19.24 23.93
CA VAL A 545 -7.01 -20.68 23.68
C VAL A 545 -6.50 -21.46 24.89
N GLY A 546 -7.27 -22.44 25.38
CA GLY A 546 -6.90 -23.28 26.52
C GLY A 546 -8.09 -23.80 27.34
N MET A 547 -7.84 -24.27 28.56
CA MET A 547 -8.86 -24.80 29.46
C MET A 547 -9.95 -23.73 29.74
N GLY A 548 -11.14 -23.92 29.15
CA GLY A 548 -12.31 -23.04 29.31
C GLY A 548 -12.57 -22.02 28.19
N SER A 549 -11.82 -22.03 27.08
CA SER A 549 -12.15 -21.24 25.88
C SER A 549 -13.07 -21.99 24.91
N GLU A 550 -13.93 -21.26 24.18
CA GLU A 550 -14.75 -21.82 23.09
C GLU A 550 -13.90 -22.28 21.89
N HIS A 551 -12.70 -21.71 21.75
CA HIS A 551 -11.76 -22.04 20.67
C HIS A 551 -10.78 -23.11 21.14
N THR A 552 -10.58 -24.14 20.31
CA THR A 552 -9.62 -25.22 20.54
C THR A 552 -8.65 -25.31 19.37
N VAL A 553 -7.40 -25.64 19.67
CA VAL A 553 -6.41 -25.98 18.65
C VAL A 553 -6.60 -27.45 18.27
N GLU A 554 -6.78 -27.70 16.99
CA GLU A 554 -6.84 -29.05 16.41
C GLU A 554 -5.57 -29.29 15.58
N LYS A 555 -5.08 -30.53 15.53
CA LYS A 555 -4.03 -30.91 14.58
C LYS A 555 -4.66 -31.66 13.41
N LEU A 556 -4.54 -31.13 12.20
CA LEU A 556 -4.99 -31.76 10.96
C LEU A 556 -3.77 -32.02 10.07
N ASN A 557 -3.52 -33.29 9.74
CA ASN A 557 -2.42 -33.71 8.86
C ASN A 557 -1.07 -33.06 9.21
N GLY A 558 -0.67 -33.07 10.49
CA GLY A 558 0.60 -32.47 10.94
C GLY A 558 0.56 -30.96 11.20
N ALA A 559 -0.35 -30.22 10.56
CA ALA A 559 -0.53 -28.79 10.77
C ALA A 559 -1.47 -28.47 11.94
N SER A 560 -1.07 -27.53 12.79
CA SER A 560 -1.95 -26.98 13.83
C SER A 560 -2.94 -26.00 13.19
N VAL A 561 -4.23 -26.15 13.48
CA VAL A 561 -5.30 -25.28 13.00
C VAL A 561 -6.21 -24.89 14.16
N MET A 562 -6.90 -23.77 14.02
CA MET A 562 -7.91 -23.30 14.96
C MET A 562 -9.20 -23.00 14.20
N ARG A 563 -10.34 -23.42 14.74
CA ARG A 563 -11.65 -23.04 14.20
C ARG A 563 -12.04 -21.67 14.74
N LEU A 564 -12.13 -20.69 13.83
CA LEU A 564 -12.59 -19.34 14.14
C LEU A 564 -13.81 -19.02 13.28
N ARG A 565 -14.98 -18.86 13.92
CA ARG A 565 -16.28 -18.59 13.26
C ARG A 565 -16.56 -19.58 12.12
N ASP A 566 -16.44 -20.88 12.43
CA ASP A 566 -16.63 -22.01 11.52
C ASP A 566 -15.69 -22.10 10.31
N ARG A 567 -14.61 -21.31 10.29
CA ARG A 567 -13.52 -21.44 9.32
C ARG A 567 -12.28 -22.00 10.00
N LEU A 568 -11.66 -22.98 9.36
CA LEU A 568 -10.35 -23.48 9.77
C LEU A 568 -9.29 -22.44 9.40
N MET A 569 -8.53 -22.00 10.39
CA MET A 569 -7.42 -21.09 10.25
C MET A 569 -6.13 -21.81 10.62
N PRO A 570 -5.08 -21.76 9.78
CA PRO A 570 -3.79 -22.32 10.15
C PRO A 570 -3.19 -21.51 11.30
N ILE A 571 -2.61 -22.19 12.28
CA ILE A 571 -1.90 -21.55 13.38
C ILE A 571 -0.48 -22.07 13.49
N VAL A 572 0.44 -21.21 13.88
CA VAL A 572 1.82 -21.59 14.20
C VAL A 572 2.19 -21.21 15.60
N ASP A 573 3.00 -22.05 16.21
CA ASP A 573 3.62 -21.77 17.49
C ASP A 573 4.85 -20.87 17.26
N LEU A 574 4.81 -19.67 17.85
CA LEU A 574 5.91 -18.72 17.75
C LEU A 574 7.23 -19.31 18.27
N GLN A 575 7.17 -20.15 19.31
CA GLN A 575 8.34 -20.82 19.87
C GLN A 575 8.99 -21.74 18.83
N GLY A 576 8.17 -22.54 18.15
CA GLY A 576 8.62 -23.48 17.13
C GLY A 576 9.19 -22.78 15.89
N VAL A 577 8.55 -21.69 15.45
CA VAL A 577 9.01 -20.90 14.29
C VAL A 577 10.36 -20.25 14.57
N LEU A 578 10.52 -19.64 15.74
CA LEU A 578 11.76 -18.95 16.12
C LEU A 578 12.85 -19.90 16.65
N ARG A 579 12.55 -21.20 16.78
CA ARG A 579 13.44 -22.24 17.33
C ARG A 579 14.03 -21.83 18.68
N LEU A 580 13.20 -21.24 19.54
CA LEU A 580 13.63 -20.83 20.88
C LEU A 580 13.86 -22.07 21.73
N ASP A 581 15.01 -22.13 22.41
CA ASP A 581 15.34 -23.19 23.35
C ASP A 581 14.33 -23.15 24.51
N GLY A 582 13.38 -24.08 24.52
CA GLY A 582 12.46 -24.31 25.62
C GLY A 582 12.55 -25.77 26.05
N GLY A 583 12.69 -25.99 27.36
CA GLY A 583 12.67 -27.33 27.93
C GLY A 583 11.37 -28.07 27.61
N GLU A 584 11.46 -29.40 27.53
CA GLU A 584 10.28 -30.27 27.45
C GLU A 584 9.37 -30.01 28.66
N GLY A 585 8.30 -29.24 28.46
CA GLY A 585 7.26 -29.01 29.47
C GLY A 585 6.72 -27.59 29.52
N ALA A 586 5.84 -27.25 28.59
CA ALA A 586 4.73 -26.33 28.88
C ALA A 586 3.44 -27.16 28.80
N ASP A 587 3.02 -27.69 29.94
CA ASP A 587 1.70 -28.29 30.12
C ASP A 587 0.60 -27.29 29.77
N GLU A 588 -0.49 -27.79 29.18
CA GLU A 588 -1.91 -27.33 29.12
C GLU A 588 -2.37 -25.98 29.75
N GLU A 589 -1.56 -24.92 29.76
CA GLU A 589 -1.94 -23.60 30.25
C GLU A 589 -2.28 -22.64 29.10
N ALA A 590 -3.27 -21.78 29.36
CA ALA A 590 -3.94 -20.96 28.38
C ALA A 590 -3.00 -20.01 27.63
N GLY A 591 -2.80 -20.26 26.34
CA GLY A 591 -2.11 -19.36 25.41
C GLY A 591 -3.06 -18.38 24.72
N PHE A 592 -2.49 -17.47 23.95
CA PHE A 592 -3.21 -16.57 23.07
C PHE A 592 -2.86 -16.87 21.62
N VAL A 593 -3.83 -16.76 20.74
CA VAL A 593 -3.64 -16.78 19.28
C VAL A 593 -3.88 -15.37 18.77
N VAL A 594 -2.81 -14.78 18.22
CA VAL A 594 -2.87 -13.50 17.52
C VAL A 594 -3.23 -13.79 16.06
N VAL A 595 -4.40 -13.33 15.63
CA VAL A 595 -4.84 -13.47 14.23
C VAL A 595 -4.25 -12.32 13.43
N LEU A 596 -3.37 -12.67 12.50
CA LEU A 596 -2.67 -11.74 11.61
C LEU A 596 -3.26 -11.78 10.20
N ASP A 597 -3.27 -10.64 9.53
CA ASP A 597 -3.47 -10.53 8.07
C ASP A 597 -2.09 -10.49 7.39
N ALA A 598 -1.80 -11.53 6.60
CA ALA A 598 -0.58 -11.66 5.81
C ALA A 598 -0.97 -11.77 4.33
N GLY A 599 -0.88 -10.66 3.59
CA GLY A 599 -1.15 -10.63 2.15
C GLY A 599 -2.60 -11.02 1.75
N GLY A 600 -3.58 -10.78 2.64
CA GLY A 600 -4.99 -11.15 2.41
C GLY A 600 -5.34 -12.57 2.85
N ARG A 601 -4.42 -13.27 3.52
CA ARG A 601 -4.67 -14.56 4.19
C ARG A 601 -4.62 -14.35 5.70
N ASN A 602 -5.56 -14.96 6.42
CA ASN A 602 -5.56 -14.93 7.88
C ASN A 602 -4.70 -16.09 8.41
N VAL A 603 -3.81 -15.77 9.34
CA VAL A 603 -2.91 -16.71 10.00
C VAL A 603 -2.99 -16.50 11.51
N GLY A 604 -3.01 -17.57 12.29
CA GLY A 604 -2.89 -17.46 13.74
C GLY A 604 -1.44 -17.68 14.22
N VAL A 605 -0.98 -16.85 15.14
CA VAL A 605 0.30 -17.05 15.83
C VAL A 605 0.02 -17.31 17.30
N VAL A 606 0.38 -18.48 17.79
CA VAL A 606 0.28 -18.86 19.21
C VAL A 606 1.41 -18.18 19.96
N VAL A 607 1.06 -17.47 21.02
CA VAL A 607 1.96 -16.78 21.95
C VAL A 607 1.55 -17.09 23.38
N ASP A 608 2.49 -17.05 24.31
CA ASP A 608 2.22 -17.41 25.69
C ASP A 608 1.39 -16.35 26.39
N ASN A 609 1.72 -15.08 26.16
CA ASN A 609 0.98 -13.96 26.70
C ASN A 609 0.94 -12.77 25.74
N VAL A 610 -0.11 -11.97 25.90
CA VAL A 610 -0.25 -10.67 25.26
C VAL A 610 -0.10 -9.64 26.36
N LEU A 611 0.83 -8.71 26.16
CA LEU A 611 1.15 -7.65 27.12
C LEU A 611 0.29 -6.43 26.78
N ASP A 612 0.90 -5.32 26.36
CA ASP A 612 0.21 -4.07 26.05
C ASP A 612 0.51 -3.61 24.61
N THR A 613 -0.23 -2.61 24.15
CA THR A 613 0.08 -1.90 22.90
C THR A 613 0.99 -0.71 23.20
N GLU A 614 2.10 -0.62 22.49
CA GLU A 614 3.08 0.46 22.65
C GLU A 614 3.39 1.13 21.31
N GLU A 615 3.66 2.43 21.38
CA GLU A 615 4.25 3.18 20.26
C GLU A 615 5.75 2.92 20.25
N ILE A 616 6.21 2.16 19.25
CA ILE A 616 7.60 1.71 19.15
C ILE A 616 8.33 2.44 18.04
N VAL A 617 9.62 2.74 18.28
CA VAL A 617 10.49 3.31 17.25
C VAL A 617 11.11 2.18 16.42
N VAL A 618 10.76 2.09 15.14
CA VAL A 618 11.27 1.03 14.25
C VAL A 618 12.70 1.36 13.83
N LYS A 619 13.63 0.47 14.15
CA LYS A 619 15.00 0.48 13.65
C LYS A 619 15.17 -0.62 12.59
N PRO A 620 15.67 -0.31 11.39
CA PRO A 620 15.88 -1.31 10.36
C PRO A 620 16.92 -2.34 10.82
N LEU A 621 16.76 -3.58 10.34
CA LEU A 621 17.73 -4.65 10.60
C LEU A 621 19.04 -4.39 9.86
N SER A 622 20.15 -4.79 10.47
CA SER A 622 21.46 -4.75 9.81
C SER A 622 21.53 -5.76 8.65
N ASP A 623 22.45 -5.53 7.71
CA ASP A 623 22.60 -6.36 6.50
C ASP A 623 22.82 -7.83 6.81
N SER A 624 23.50 -8.13 7.92
CA SER A 624 23.72 -9.49 8.42
C SER A 624 22.45 -10.22 8.84
N LEU A 625 21.36 -9.48 9.14
CA LEU A 625 20.08 -10.01 9.61
C LEU A 625 18.98 -9.95 8.54
N ARG A 626 19.22 -9.35 7.36
CA ARG A 626 18.23 -9.27 6.26
C ARG A 626 17.75 -10.63 5.74
N GLY A 627 18.54 -11.69 5.95
CA GLY A 627 18.16 -13.06 5.56
C GLY A 627 17.12 -13.73 6.47
N VAL A 628 16.76 -13.11 7.59
CA VAL A 628 15.78 -13.66 8.54
C VAL A 628 14.39 -13.10 8.21
N SER A 629 13.59 -13.88 7.49
CA SER A 629 12.24 -13.47 7.06
C SER A 629 11.26 -13.23 8.22
N ALA A 630 11.49 -13.83 9.39
CA ALA A 630 10.57 -13.71 10.53
C ALA A 630 10.48 -12.30 11.13
N TYR A 631 11.41 -11.39 10.80
CA TYR A 631 11.50 -10.06 11.41
C TYR A 631 11.49 -8.94 10.37
N SER A 632 10.75 -7.87 10.65
CA SER A 632 10.70 -6.65 9.84
C SER A 632 11.63 -5.55 10.37
N GLY A 633 12.04 -5.63 11.64
CA GLY A 633 12.80 -4.58 12.31
C GLY A 633 13.14 -4.94 13.75
N ALA A 634 13.79 -4.02 14.44
CA ALA A 634 14.00 -4.07 15.89
C ALA A 634 13.52 -2.77 16.53
N THR A 635 13.21 -2.81 17.82
CA THR A 635 12.90 -1.61 18.59
C THR A 635 13.46 -1.70 20.00
N ILE A 636 13.50 -0.56 20.69
CA ILE A 636 13.94 -0.44 22.07
C ILE A 636 12.72 -0.05 22.91
N LEU A 637 12.35 -0.91 23.85
CA LEU A 637 11.25 -0.66 24.77
C LEU A 637 11.60 0.35 25.86
N GLY A 638 10.58 0.79 26.60
CA GLY A 638 10.73 1.75 27.67
C GLY A 638 11.69 1.33 28.80
N ASP A 639 11.91 0.03 28.99
CA ASP A 639 12.86 -0.54 29.94
C ASP A 639 14.29 -0.69 29.39
N GLY A 640 14.53 -0.24 28.14
CA GLY A 640 15.81 -0.36 27.45
C GLY A 640 16.05 -1.72 26.82
N SER A 641 15.12 -2.67 26.94
CA SER A 641 15.22 -3.96 26.27
C SER A 641 15.09 -3.82 24.76
N VAL A 642 15.94 -4.53 24.03
CA VAL A 642 15.85 -4.62 22.56
C VAL A 642 14.95 -5.81 22.23
N ILE A 643 13.87 -5.55 21.49
CA ILE A 643 12.94 -6.58 21.03
C ILE A 643 12.84 -6.55 19.51
N MET A 644 12.55 -7.72 18.94
CA MET A 644 12.37 -7.86 17.49
C MET A 644 10.92 -7.60 17.10
N ILE A 645 10.73 -6.95 15.95
CA ILE A 645 9.42 -6.72 15.34
C ILE A 645 9.16 -7.85 14.37
N LEU A 646 8.10 -8.63 14.61
CA LEU A 646 7.71 -9.77 13.79
C LEU A 646 7.15 -9.30 12.44
N ASP A 647 7.52 -10.00 11.37
CA ASP A 647 6.91 -9.81 10.05
C ASP A 647 5.77 -10.83 9.84
N PRO A 648 4.50 -10.38 9.75
CA PRO A 648 3.37 -11.27 9.45
C PRO A 648 3.54 -12.08 8.16
N ASN A 649 4.15 -11.50 7.12
CA ASN A 649 4.33 -12.18 5.83
C ASN A 649 5.42 -13.25 5.93
N GLY A 650 6.55 -12.93 6.55
CA GLY A 650 7.60 -13.90 6.84
C GLY A 650 7.12 -15.07 7.69
N LEU A 651 6.37 -14.80 8.75
CA LEU A 651 5.75 -15.83 9.59
C LEU A 651 4.79 -16.72 8.78
N ALA A 652 4.00 -16.15 7.87
CA ALA A 652 3.08 -16.89 7.01
C ALA A 652 3.80 -17.80 5.98
N GLY A 653 4.95 -17.37 5.45
CA GLY A 653 5.75 -18.13 4.48
C GLY A 653 6.29 -19.45 5.04
N ASP A 654 6.66 -19.47 6.32
CA ASP A 654 7.12 -20.68 7.00
C ASP A 654 5.98 -21.69 7.25
N ILE A 655 4.75 -21.20 7.44
CA ILE A 655 3.54 -22.05 7.56
C ILE A 655 3.27 -22.78 6.25
N VAL A 656 3.31 -22.04 5.14
CA VAL A 656 3.08 -22.59 3.81
C VAL A 656 4.16 -23.62 3.48
N SER A 657 5.43 -23.32 3.78
CA SER A 657 6.55 -24.25 3.59
C SER A 657 6.44 -25.52 4.44
N ALA A 658 5.91 -25.42 5.66
CA ALA A 658 5.65 -26.57 6.53
C ALA A 658 4.50 -27.44 5.98
N MET A 659 3.42 -26.82 5.49
CA MET A 659 2.30 -27.52 4.86
C MET A 659 2.68 -28.16 3.51
N GLU A 660 3.56 -27.52 2.73
CA GLU A 660 4.01 -28.02 1.41
C GLU A 660 5.00 -29.18 1.53
N LYS A 661 5.85 -29.21 2.56
CA LYS A 661 6.78 -30.32 2.82
C LYS A 661 6.08 -31.65 3.10
N GLU A 662 4.89 -31.62 3.70
CA GLU A 662 4.07 -32.82 3.93
C GLU A 662 3.11 -33.13 2.76
N SER A 663 2.71 -32.12 1.97
CA SER A 663 1.82 -32.24 0.81
C SER A 663 2.39 -33.07 -0.35
N SER A 664 3.73 -33.15 -0.49
CA SER A 664 4.38 -33.86 -1.61
C SER A 664 4.18 -35.39 -1.61
N ALA A 665 3.74 -36.01 -0.51
CA ALA A 665 3.51 -37.44 -0.42
C ALA A 665 2.03 -37.87 -0.58
N GLU A 666 1.07 -36.96 -0.43
CA GLU A 666 -0.37 -37.32 -0.33
C GLU A 666 -1.27 -36.67 -1.40
N ALA A 667 -0.74 -35.79 -2.25
CA ALA A 667 -1.49 -35.16 -3.34
C ALA A 667 -2.05 -36.16 -4.40
N LEU A 668 -1.63 -37.43 -4.37
CA LEU A 668 -2.18 -38.51 -5.20
C LEU A 668 -3.25 -39.38 -4.52
N ALA A 669 -3.50 -39.18 -3.21
CA ALA A 669 -4.46 -39.98 -2.44
C ALA A 669 -5.74 -39.21 -2.03
N ALA A 670 -5.73 -37.88 -2.07
CA ALA A 670 -6.86 -37.04 -1.63
C ALA A 670 -8.07 -37.02 -2.59
N ALA A 671 -8.06 -37.79 -3.67
CA ALA A 671 -9.23 -37.94 -4.56
C ALA A 671 -10.25 -38.99 -4.09
N ASN A 672 -9.98 -39.73 -3.00
CA ASN A 672 -10.94 -40.64 -2.37
C ASN A 672 -10.64 -40.74 -0.88
N ILE A 673 -11.43 -40.10 -0.02
CA ILE A 673 -11.96 -40.62 1.26
C ILE A 673 -12.93 -39.55 1.79
N ASP A 674 -14.19 -39.73 1.40
CA ASP A 674 -15.32 -39.39 2.24
C ASP A 674 -15.64 -40.67 3.07
N MET A 675 -16.20 -40.51 4.27
CA MET A 675 -16.63 -41.59 5.20
C MET A 675 -15.54 -42.28 6.07
N ALA A 676 -15.06 -41.65 7.15
CA ALA A 676 -14.54 -42.37 8.34
C ALA A 676 -14.32 -41.51 9.62
N GLN A 677 -14.86 -40.29 9.73
CA GLN A 677 -14.66 -39.51 10.95
C GLN A 677 -15.72 -39.86 12.02
N THR A 678 -15.27 -40.08 13.26
CA THR A 678 -16.14 -40.14 14.44
C THR A 678 -16.78 -38.78 14.62
N GLN A 679 -18.11 -38.72 14.69
CA GLN A 679 -18.86 -37.49 14.89
C GLN A 679 -19.72 -37.60 16.14
N ARG A 680 -19.92 -36.47 16.84
CA ARG A 680 -20.85 -36.38 17.96
C ARG A 680 -22.28 -36.29 17.44
N LEU A 681 -23.09 -37.27 17.80
CA LEU A 681 -24.48 -37.43 17.39
C LEU A 681 -25.37 -37.28 18.62
N LEU A 682 -26.40 -36.46 18.48
CA LEU A 682 -27.51 -36.40 19.41
C LEU A 682 -28.52 -37.48 19.04
N LEU A 683 -28.78 -38.41 19.96
CA LEU A 683 -29.83 -39.40 19.85
C LEU A 683 -31.13 -38.82 20.42
N VAL A 684 -32.18 -38.83 19.60
CA VAL A 684 -33.53 -38.34 19.95
C VAL A 684 -34.58 -39.37 19.57
N ARG A 685 -35.77 -39.28 20.16
CA ARG A 685 -36.96 -40.01 19.72
C ARG A 685 -37.96 -39.04 19.12
N ALA A 686 -38.57 -39.42 18.01
CA ALA A 686 -39.63 -38.66 17.37
C ALA A 686 -40.48 -39.58 16.48
N GLY A 687 -41.80 -39.62 16.73
CA GLY A 687 -42.76 -40.33 15.88
C GLY A 687 -42.67 -41.87 15.93
N GLY A 688 -41.98 -42.44 16.92
CA GLY A 688 -41.79 -43.88 17.10
C GLY A 688 -40.82 -44.24 18.24
N GLU A 689 -40.66 -45.53 18.54
CA GLU A 689 -39.72 -45.99 19.59
C GLU A 689 -38.24 -46.04 19.14
N GLU A 690 -38.01 -46.01 17.83
CA GLU A 690 -36.68 -46.11 17.22
C GLU A 690 -35.89 -44.80 17.44
N PRO A 691 -34.63 -44.88 17.89
CA PRO A 691 -33.80 -43.69 18.05
C PRO A 691 -33.44 -43.10 16.69
N LYS A 692 -33.36 -41.77 16.64
CA LYS A 692 -32.90 -40.98 15.51
C LYS A 692 -31.63 -40.24 15.90
N ALA A 693 -30.68 -40.13 14.99
CA ALA A 693 -29.41 -39.45 15.20
C ALA A 693 -29.38 -38.13 14.41
N VAL A 694 -29.00 -37.06 15.11
CA VAL A 694 -28.80 -35.73 14.55
C VAL A 694 -27.36 -35.30 14.85
N PRO A 695 -26.55 -34.87 13.87
CA PRO A 695 -25.22 -34.35 14.15
C PRO A 695 -25.30 -33.16 15.12
N LEU A 696 -24.62 -33.27 16.25
CA LEU A 696 -24.68 -32.25 17.30
C LEU A 696 -24.08 -30.92 16.81
N SER A 697 -23.12 -30.97 15.88
CA SER A 697 -22.52 -29.80 15.23
C SER A 697 -23.53 -28.91 14.49
N LEU A 698 -24.67 -29.45 14.09
CA LEU A 698 -25.72 -28.69 13.40
C LEU A 698 -26.70 -28.05 14.40
N VAL A 699 -26.79 -28.57 15.63
CA VAL A 699 -27.71 -28.07 16.65
C VAL A 699 -27.09 -26.84 17.33
N THR A 700 -27.68 -25.67 17.13
CA THR A 700 -27.22 -24.43 17.77
C THR A 700 -27.64 -24.35 19.23
N ARG A 701 -28.79 -24.93 19.59
CA ARG A 701 -29.28 -24.99 20.99
C ARG A 701 -30.30 -26.10 21.18
N LEU A 702 -30.38 -26.65 22.39
CA LEU A 702 -31.52 -27.44 22.84
C LEU A 702 -32.37 -26.56 23.75
N GLU A 703 -33.64 -26.40 23.42
CA GLU A 703 -34.60 -25.59 24.18
C GLU A 703 -35.82 -26.43 24.56
N GLU A 704 -36.45 -26.09 25.67
CA GLU A 704 -37.69 -26.71 26.12
C GLU A 704 -38.79 -25.65 26.22
N PHE A 705 -39.83 -25.80 25.40
CA PHE A 705 -40.96 -24.88 25.37
C PHE A 705 -42.15 -25.46 26.12
N ASP A 706 -42.92 -24.58 26.76
CA ASP A 706 -44.22 -24.95 27.30
C ASP A 706 -45.19 -25.16 26.11
N PRO A 707 -45.92 -26.28 26.02
CA PRO A 707 -46.92 -26.48 24.97
C PRO A 707 -47.84 -25.29 24.73
N ASP A 708 -48.19 -24.54 25.79
CA ASP A 708 -49.07 -23.38 25.71
C ASP A 708 -48.42 -22.16 25.02
N THR A 709 -47.08 -22.14 24.91
CA THR A 709 -46.33 -21.08 24.20
C THR A 709 -46.16 -21.35 22.71
N ILE A 710 -46.49 -22.55 22.25
CA ILE A 710 -46.45 -22.93 20.84
C ILE A 710 -47.76 -22.49 20.21
N GLU A 711 -47.70 -21.38 19.47
CA GLU A 711 -48.86 -20.82 18.79
C GLU A 711 -48.99 -21.43 17.38
N HIS A 712 -50.22 -21.61 16.91
CA HIS A 712 -50.47 -22.08 15.55
C HIS A 712 -50.90 -20.90 14.67
N THR A 713 -50.04 -20.52 13.71
CA THR A 713 -50.31 -19.39 12.79
C THR A 713 -49.93 -19.76 11.36
N ASN A 714 -50.75 -19.38 10.39
CA ASN A 714 -50.54 -19.65 8.96
C ASN A 714 -50.28 -21.13 8.60
N GLY A 715 -50.81 -22.09 9.35
CA GLY A 715 -50.59 -23.52 9.12
C GLY A 715 -49.27 -24.08 9.69
N HIS A 716 -48.53 -23.29 10.45
CA HIS A 716 -47.28 -23.68 11.10
C HIS A 716 -47.36 -23.49 12.61
N ASN A 717 -46.66 -24.35 13.34
CA ASN A 717 -46.39 -24.13 14.76
C ASN A 717 -45.25 -23.12 14.87
N VAL A 718 -45.41 -22.10 15.70
CA VAL A 718 -44.40 -21.06 15.93
C VAL A 718 -44.26 -20.79 17.42
N VAL A 719 -43.09 -20.33 17.83
CA VAL A 719 -42.86 -19.81 19.18
C VAL A 719 -42.16 -18.47 19.11
N GLN A 720 -42.45 -17.58 20.05
CA GLN A 720 -41.69 -16.36 20.19
C GLN A 720 -40.34 -16.68 20.83
N TYR A 721 -39.27 -16.59 20.05
CA TYR A 721 -37.90 -16.85 20.49
C TYR A 721 -37.03 -15.62 20.24
N ARG A 722 -36.44 -15.07 21.32
CA ARG A 722 -35.58 -13.86 21.29
C ARG A 722 -36.19 -12.66 20.55
N GLY A 723 -37.49 -12.44 20.76
CA GLY A 723 -38.22 -11.30 20.17
C GLY A 723 -38.59 -11.47 18.69
N ARG A 724 -38.37 -12.65 18.09
CA ARG A 724 -38.80 -13.03 16.74
C ARG A 724 -39.67 -14.29 16.77
N LEU A 725 -40.48 -14.51 15.75
CA LEU A 725 -41.21 -15.77 15.58
C LEU A 725 -40.28 -16.81 14.98
N MET A 726 -40.17 -17.96 15.65
CA MET A 726 -39.40 -19.11 15.19
C MET A 726 -40.37 -20.24 14.83
N PRO A 727 -40.37 -20.73 13.58
CA PRO A 727 -41.16 -21.90 13.21
C PRO A 727 -40.65 -23.16 13.92
N ILE A 728 -41.58 -23.99 14.38
CA ILE A 728 -41.33 -25.30 14.97
C ILE A 728 -41.90 -26.37 14.02
N VAL A 729 -41.04 -27.27 13.57
CA VAL A 729 -41.42 -28.41 12.73
C VAL A 729 -41.30 -29.70 13.56
N PRO A 730 -42.35 -30.54 13.63
CA PRO A 730 -42.24 -31.84 14.28
C PRO A 730 -41.32 -32.76 13.48
N LEU A 731 -40.40 -33.44 14.17
CA LEU A 731 -39.58 -34.51 13.57
C LEU A 731 -40.40 -35.82 13.39
N GLY A 732 -41.51 -35.96 14.12
CA GLY A 732 -42.50 -37.03 13.96
C GLY A 732 -43.77 -36.55 13.26
N ASP A 733 -44.84 -37.35 13.31
CA ASP A 733 -46.09 -37.04 12.61
C ASP A 733 -46.82 -35.79 13.16
N GLN A 734 -46.71 -35.51 14.47
CA GLN A 734 -47.32 -34.36 15.15
C GLN A 734 -46.51 -33.96 16.39
N ILE A 735 -46.61 -32.69 16.80
CA ILE A 735 -46.14 -32.27 18.13
C ILE A 735 -47.09 -32.88 19.17
N GLN A 736 -46.64 -33.87 19.94
CA GLN A 736 -47.43 -34.50 20.99
C GLN A 736 -47.35 -33.66 22.27
N CYS A 737 -48.14 -32.60 22.33
CA CYS A 737 -48.29 -31.81 23.55
C CYS A 737 -49.03 -32.64 24.62
N THR A 738 -48.30 -33.23 25.57
CA THR A 738 -48.90 -33.88 26.75
C THR A 738 -49.08 -32.83 27.85
N GLU A 739 -50.30 -32.65 28.38
CA GLU A 739 -50.58 -31.65 29.42
C GLU A 739 -49.60 -31.79 30.60
N GLY A 740 -48.78 -30.75 30.83
CA GLY A 740 -47.82 -30.67 31.93
C GLY A 740 -46.37 -31.11 31.62
N GLN A 741 -46.06 -31.54 30.38
CA GLN A 741 -44.68 -31.81 29.95
C GLN A 741 -44.16 -30.74 28.98
N ARG A 742 -42.91 -30.31 29.16
CA ARG A 742 -42.24 -29.38 28.24
C ARG A 742 -41.85 -30.10 26.96
N GLN A 743 -42.01 -29.41 25.82
CA GLN A 743 -41.68 -29.89 24.49
C GLN A 743 -40.19 -29.60 24.20
N PRO A 744 -39.32 -30.62 24.07
CA PRO A 744 -37.95 -30.41 23.66
C PRO A 744 -37.88 -30.07 22.17
N VAL A 745 -37.06 -29.07 21.84
CA VAL A 745 -36.91 -28.51 20.51
C VAL A 745 -35.42 -28.29 20.21
N LEU A 746 -34.94 -28.89 19.13
CA LEU A 746 -33.60 -28.66 18.59
C LEU A 746 -33.61 -27.39 17.75
N VAL A 747 -32.87 -26.37 18.17
CA VAL A 747 -32.81 -25.09 17.47
C VAL A 747 -31.64 -25.09 16.49
N PHE A 748 -31.92 -24.75 15.25
CA PHE A 748 -30.94 -24.54 14.18
C PHE A 748 -30.97 -23.07 13.76
N ALA A 749 -29.83 -22.49 13.42
CA ALA A 749 -29.75 -21.11 12.94
C ALA A 749 -28.86 -21.01 11.71
N GLU A 750 -29.37 -20.36 10.67
CA GLU A 750 -28.65 -20.08 9.42
C GLU A 750 -29.00 -18.66 8.93
N ASN A 751 -27.99 -17.84 8.65
CA ASN A 751 -28.13 -16.52 8.00
C ASN A 751 -29.30 -15.65 8.55
N HIS A 752 -29.34 -15.47 9.88
CA HIS A 752 -30.34 -14.68 10.63
C HIS A 752 -31.75 -15.30 10.77
N THR A 753 -31.95 -16.55 10.36
CA THR A 753 -33.21 -17.29 10.50
C THR A 753 -33.01 -18.46 11.47
N SER A 754 -33.93 -18.66 12.42
CA SER A 754 -33.90 -19.78 13.35
C SER A 754 -35.10 -20.69 13.10
N ILE A 755 -34.91 -21.99 13.28
CA ILE A 755 -35.96 -23.02 13.19
C ILE A 755 -35.83 -23.94 14.40
N GLY A 756 -36.96 -24.35 14.95
CA GLY A 756 -37.04 -25.41 15.96
C GLY A 756 -37.49 -26.73 15.33
N LEU A 757 -36.82 -27.82 15.67
CA LEU A 757 -37.26 -29.18 15.35
C LEU A 757 -37.76 -29.84 16.64
N ALA A 758 -39.08 -30.04 16.75
CA ALA A 758 -39.68 -30.65 17.92
C ALA A 758 -39.46 -32.17 17.91
N VAL A 759 -38.94 -32.69 19.02
CA VAL A 759 -38.69 -34.12 19.24
C VAL A 759 -39.46 -34.61 20.46
N ASP A 760 -39.77 -35.89 20.55
CA ASP A 760 -40.52 -36.42 21.70
C ASP A 760 -39.65 -36.45 22.97
N GLU A 761 -38.38 -36.85 22.81
CA GLU A 761 -37.42 -37.01 23.91
C GLU A 761 -35.98 -36.90 23.39
N ILE A 762 -35.08 -36.30 24.18
CA ILE A 762 -33.64 -36.38 23.97
C ILE A 762 -33.12 -37.60 24.72
N VAL A 763 -32.56 -38.58 24.01
CA VAL A 763 -32.14 -39.86 24.58
C VAL A 763 -30.71 -39.76 25.14
N ASP A 764 -29.74 -39.36 24.32
CA ASP A 764 -28.32 -39.33 24.69
C ASP A 764 -27.45 -38.55 23.67
N VAL A 765 -26.20 -38.26 24.00
CA VAL A 765 -25.18 -37.78 23.05
C VAL A 765 -24.07 -38.83 22.95
N VAL A 766 -23.74 -39.24 21.74
CA VAL A 766 -22.81 -40.34 21.47
C VAL A 766 -21.76 -39.93 20.45
N GLU A 767 -20.55 -40.45 20.57
CA GLU A 767 -19.45 -40.18 19.64
C GLU A 767 -19.11 -41.49 18.93
N GLU A 768 -19.64 -41.67 17.73
CA GLU A 768 -19.48 -42.90 16.96
C GLU A 768 -19.18 -42.59 15.49
N ARG A 769 -18.57 -43.55 14.79
CA ARG A 769 -18.43 -43.48 13.33
C ARG A 769 -19.77 -43.83 12.72
N VAL A 770 -20.34 -42.90 11.96
CA VAL A 770 -21.56 -43.16 11.19
C VAL A 770 -21.17 -43.89 9.91
N ASP A 771 -21.41 -45.19 9.89
CA ASP A 771 -21.38 -45.99 8.67
C ASP A 771 -22.83 -46.24 8.23
N LEU A 772 -23.25 -45.56 7.16
CA LEU A 772 -24.62 -45.66 6.65
C LEU A 772 -24.78 -47.02 5.95
N GLN A 773 -25.37 -47.99 6.65
CA GLN A 773 -25.49 -49.36 6.15
C GLN A 773 -26.66 -49.53 5.19
N MET A 774 -27.68 -48.66 5.28
CA MET A 774 -28.85 -48.68 4.41
C MET A 774 -29.23 -47.25 4.00
N GLY A 775 -29.33 -47.01 2.69
CA GLY A 775 -30.00 -45.82 2.17
C GLY A 775 -31.50 -45.89 2.46
N SER A 776 -32.10 -44.74 2.76
CA SER A 776 -33.52 -44.62 3.09
C SER A 776 -34.31 -44.05 1.91
N ASP A 777 -35.44 -44.67 1.56
CA ASP A 777 -36.44 -44.10 0.64
C ASP A 777 -37.46 -43.18 1.38
N ARG A 778 -37.31 -43.03 2.71
CA ARG A 778 -38.16 -42.14 3.52
C ARG A 778 -37.65 -40.71 3.48
N GLU A 779 -38.53 -39.78 3.14
CA GLU A 779 -38.31 -38.34 3.19
C GLU A 779 -37.87 -37.90 4.61
N GLY A 780 -36.86 -37.02 4.70
CA GLY A 780 -36.32 -36.53 5.97
C GLY A 780 -35.30 -37.43 6.67
N VAL A 781 -34.86 -38.53 6.05
CA VAL A 781 -33.85 -39.45 6.60
C VAL A 781 -32.78 -39.75 5.55
N ILE A 782 -31.50 -39.52 5.88
CA ILE A 782 -30.35 -39.76 5.00
C ILE A 782 -30.12 -41.27 4.81
N GLY A 783 -30.29 -42.04 5.89
CA GLY A 783 -30.11 -43.49 5.93
C GLY A 783 -30.12 -44.00 7.37
N SER A 784 -29.94 -45.31 7.56
CA SER A 784 -29.87 -45.91 8.90
C SER A 784 -28.46 -46.42 9.18
N ALA A 785 -27.98 -46.17 10.40
CA ALA A 785 -26.69 -46.61 10.91
C ALA A 785 -26.87 -47.42 12.21
N ILE A 786 -25.90 -48.29 12.52
CA ILE A 786 -25.87 -48.97 13.82
C ILE A 786 -25.14 -48.05 14.80
N ILE A 787 -25.88 -47.50 15.75
CA ILE A 787 -25.33 -46.62 16.81
C ILE A 787 -25.62 -47.25 18.16
N LYS A 788 -24.61 -47.43 19.02
CA LYS A 788 -24.70 -48.19 20.28
C LYS A 788 -25.34 -49.58 20.12
N GLY A 789 -25.08 -50.25 18.99
CA GLY A 789 -25.63 -51.59 18.70
C GLY A 789 -27.13 -51.63 18.37
N LYS A 790 -27.77 -50.48 18.12
CA LYS A 790 -29.17 -50.36 17.70
C LYS A 790 -29.26 -49.70 16.32
N ALA A 791 -30.19 -50.15 15.50
CA ALA A 791 -30.53 -49.46 14.25
C ALA A 791 -31.08 -48.07 14.58
N THR A 792 -30.46 -47.04 14.01
CA THR A 792 -30.73 -45.63 14.30
C THR A 792 -30.79 -44.85 12.99
N ASP A 793 -31.88 -44.13 12.77
CA ASP A 793 -32.06 -43.34 11.55
C ASP A 793 -31.28 -42.03 11.65
N VAL A 794 -30.48 -41.70 10.64
CA VAL A 794 -29.76 -40.42 10.54
C VAL A 794 -30.65 -39.40 9.86
N VAL A 795 -31.01 -38.34 10.58
CA VAL A 795 -31.97 -37.32 10.13
C VAL A 795 -31.36 -36.42 9.07
N ASP A 796 -32.11 -36.18 7.98
CA ASP A 796 -31.76 -35.17 6.97
C ASP A 796 -32.28 -33.80 7.40
N ILE A 797 -31.43 -33.00 8.04
CA ILE A 797 -31.78 -31.66 8.52
C ILE A 797 -32.09 -30.70 7.36
N ALA A 798 -31.43 -30.88 6.21
CA ALA A 798 -31.65 -30.02 5.04
C ALA A 798 -33.09 -30.15 4.52
N TRP A 799 -33.66 -31.35 4.57
CA TRP A 799 -35.07 -31.58 4.24
C TRP A 799 -36.03 -30.83 5.17
N TYR A 800 -35.80 -30.87 6.49
CA TYR A 800 -36.65 -30.15 7.46
C TYR A 800 -36.49 -28.62 7.38
N LEU A 801 -35.28 -28.13 7.06
CA LEU A 801 -35.03 -26.72 6.76
C LEU A 801 -35.82 -26.27 5.53
N ASP A 802 -35.89 -27.10 4.49
CA ASP A 802 -36.67 -26.81 3.29
C ASP A 802 -38.19 -26.88 3.54
N GLN A 803 -38.65 -27.78 4.42
CA GLN A 803 -40.06 -27.88 4.80
C GLN A 803 -40.55 -26.69 5.67
N SER A 804 -39.69 -26.14 6.53
CA SER A 804 -39.97 -24.87 7.22
C SER A 804 -40.03 -23.70 6.24
N ARG A 805 -39.17 -23.72 5.22
CA ARG A 805 -39.26 -22.78 4.11
C ARG A 805 -40.49 -23.03 3.24
N ALA A 806 -41.07 -24.25 3.21
CA ALA A 806 -42.28 -24.60 2.45
C ALA A 806 -43.54 -23.81 2.86
N GLY A 807 -43.61 -23.31 4.10
CA GLY A 807 -44.61 -22.32 4.52
C GLY A 807 -44.44 -20.94 3.89
N ASP A 808 -43.18 -20.55 3.71
CA ASP A 808 -42.77 -19.35 2.99
C ASP A 808 -42.72 -19.58 1.46
N ILE A 809 -42.76 -20.83 1.00
CA ILE A 809 -42.59 -21.26 -0.40
C ILE A 809 -43.88 -21.73 -1.08
N GLN A 810 -44.93 -22.11 -0.34
CA GLN A 810 -46.26 -22.39 -0.94
C GLN A 810 -47.07 -21.13 -1.32
N ARG A 811 -46.52 -19.93 -1.04
CA ARG A 811 -46.90 -18.68 -1.73
C ARG A 811 -45.83 -18.13 -2.68
N ARG A 812 -44.63 -18.71 -2.72
CA ARG A 812 -43.51 -18.28 -3.58
C ARG A 812 -43.21 -19.18 -4.76
N THR A 813 -43.96 -20.26 -4.96
CA THR A 813 -43.98 -20.96 -6.25
C THR A 813 -44.97 -20.30 -7.21
N SER A 814 -44.63 -19.06 -7.64
CA SER A 814 -44.87 -18.54 -9.01
C SER A 814 -44.55 -17.05 -9.20
N LYS A 815 -43.78 -16.37 -8.35
CA LYS A 815 -43.33 -14.99 -8.67
C LYS A 815 -41.84 -14.82 -8.41
N ARG A 816 -41.08 -14.72 -9.52
CA ARG A 816 -39.72 -14.18 -9.62
C ARG A 816 -39.59 -12.99 -8.65
N ARG A 817 -38.59 -13.00 -7.77
CA ARG A 817 -38.24 -11.81 -6.96
C ARG A 817 -37.93 -10.69 -7.96
N ARG A 818 -38.69 -9.60 -7.90
CA ARG A 818 -38.55 -8.50 -8.83
C ARG A 818 -37.27 -7.72 -8.52
N ARG A 819 -36.48 -7.47 -9.56
CA ARG A 819 -35.23 -6.73 -9.50
C ARG A 819 -35.52 -5.24 -9.67
N VAL A 820 -35.01 -4.43 -8.75
CA VAL A 820 -35.20 -2.98 -8.70
C VAL A 820 -33.85 -2.30 -8.89
N LEU A 821 -33.74 -1.43 -9.89
CA LEU A 821 -32.60 -0.53 -10.01
C LEU A 821 -32.92 0.76 -9.26
N LEU A 822 -32.20 1.02 -8.16
CA LEU A 822 -32.34 2.24 -7.37
C LEU A 822 -31.28 3.26 -7.82
N VAL A 823 -31.70 4.37 -8.43
CA VAL A 823 -30.81 5.40 -8.99
C VAL A 823 -31.01 6.72 -8.26
N ASP A 824 -30.07 7.09 -7.40
CA ASP A 824 -30.14 8.36 -6.68
C ASP A 824 -28.74 8.92 -6.50
N ALA A 825 -28.50 10.20 -6.76
CA ALA A 825 -27.19 10.81 -6.56
C ALA A 825 -26.81 10.87 -5.07
N ASP A 826 -27.80 10.98 -4.17
CA ASP A 826 -27.58 11.09 -2.74
C ASP A 826 -27.32 9.72 -2.09
N ALA A 827 -26.11 9.55 -1.55
CA ALA A 827 -25.69 8.33 -0.85
C ALA A 827 -26.52 8.06 0.41
N PHE A 828 -27.05 9.10 1.07
CA PHE A 828 -27.93 8.95 2.22
C PHE A 828 -29.29 8.38 1.83
N ALA A 829 -29.89 8.89 0.75
CA ALA A 829 -31.15 8.37 0.20
C ALA A 829 -31.02 6.88 -0.20
N ARG A 830 -29.91 6.49 -0.85
CA ARG A 830 -29.65 5.08 -1.21
C ARG A 830 -29.55 4.17 0.01
N ARG A 831 -28.83 4.61 1.05
CA ARG A 831 -28.69 3.86 2.32
C ARG A 831 -30.00 3.74 3.08
N MET A 832 -30.93 4.67 2.89
CA MET A 832 -32.25 4.63 3.51
C MET A 832 -33.25 3.75 2.73
N ILE A 833 -33.28 3.87 1.40
CA ILE A 833 -34.31 3.23 0.55
C ILE A 833 -33.96 1.78 0.22
N ALA A 834 -32.68 1.46 -0.04
CA ALA A 834 -32.29 0.10 -0.44
C ALA A 834 -32.64 -0.98 0.62
N PRO A 835 -32.38 -0.79 1.93
CA PRO A 835 -32.76 -1.77 2.93
C PRO A 835 -34.27 -1.92 3.09
N LEU A 836 -35.05 -0.86 2.84
CA LEU A 836 -36.52 -0.89 2.91
C LEU A 836 -37.11 -1.73 1.77
N LEU A 837 -36.60 -1.55 0.55
CA LEU A 837 -37.02 -2.34 -0.62
C LEU A 837 -36.58 -3.81 -0.49
N ALA A 838 -35.36 -4.06 0.01
CA ALA A 838 -34.89 -5.42 0.29
C ALA A 838 -35.75 -6.12 1.36
N ALA A 839 -36.14 -5.40 2.43
CA ALA A 839 -37.04 -5.90 3.45
C ALA A 839 -38.47 -6.17 2.93
N ALA A 840 -38.92 -5.42 1.92
CA ALA A 840 -40.17 -5.66 1.21
C ALA A 840 -40.10 -6.83 0.20
N GLY A 841 -38.95 -7.48 0.06
CA GLY A 841 -38.77 -8.69 -0.75
C GLY A 841 -38.31 -8.44 -2.19
N TYR A 842 -37.88 -7.22 -2.52
CA TYR A 842 -37.27 -6.87 -3.80
C TYR A 842 -35.77 -7.17 -3.81
N ASP A 843 -35.23 -7.52 -4.99
CA ASP A 843 -33.78 -7.61 -5.21
C ASP A 843 -33.27 -6.26 -5.70
N VAL A 844 -32.49 -5.53 -4.89
CA VAL A 844 -32.25 -4.09 -5.10
C VAL A 844 -30.79 -3.83 -5.45
N THR A 845 -30.56 -3.18 -6.58
CA THR A 845 -29.25 -2.70 -7.02
C THR A 845 -29.17 -1.18 -6.85
N PRO A 846 -28.52 -0.65 -5.79
CA PRO A 846 -28.36 0.78 -5.59
C PRO A 846 -27.22 1.35 -6.44
N THR A 847 -27.47 2.49 -7.10
CA THR A 847 -26.50 3.18 -7.96
C THR A 847 -26.47 4.68 -7.72
N GLY A 848 -25.27 5.25 -7.65
CA GLY A 848 -25.03 6.63 -7.28
C GLY A 848 -24.94 7.63 -8.43
N GLY A 849 -24.94 7.16 -9.68
CA GLY A 849 -24.84 8.05 -10.84
C GLY A 849 -24.84 7.31 -12.17
N MET A 850 -24.93 8.06 -13.27
CA MET A 850 -25.10 7.51 -14.62
C MET A 850 -23.94 6.62 -15.09
N HIS A 851 -22.73 6.77 -14.54
CA HIS A 851 -21.61 5.89 -14.89
C HIS A 851 -21.88 4.44 -14.46
N GLU A 852 -22.42 4.23 -13.27
CA GLU A 852 -22.83 2.91 -12.78
C GLU A 852 -24.03 2.38 -13.57
N VAL A 853 -25.01 3.24 -13.85
CA VAL A 853 -26.19 2.88 -14.66
C VAL A 853 -25.79 2.43 -16.07
N ASN A 854 -24.83 3.11 -16.70
CA ASN A 854 -24.30 2.73 -18.02
C ASN A 854 -23.58 1.39 -17.97
N SER A 855 -22.77 1.15 -16.93
CA SER A 855 -22.10 -0.14 -16.77
C SER A 855 -23.08 -1.30 -16.57
N ILE A 856 -24.21 -1.06 -15.90
CA ILE A 856 -25.26 -2.06 -15.69
C ILE A 856 -26.06 -2.30 -16.97
N ALA A 857 -26.28 -1.27 -17.78
CA ALA A 857 -26.92 -1.44 -19.10
C ALA A 857 -26.02 -2.17 -20.09
N GLU A 858 -24.71 -1.89 -20.08
CA GLU A 858 -23.70 -2.62 -20.88
C GLU A 858 -23.63 -4.11 -20.49
N ALA A 859 -23.90 -4.43 -19.22
CA ALA A 859 -23.95 -5.81 -18.73
C ALA A 859 -25.26 -6.55 -19.07
N GLU A 860 -26.19 -5.91 -19.80
CA GLU A 860 -27.51 -6.44 -20.17
C GLU A 860 -28.33 -6.96 -18.98
N GLU A 861 -28.15 -6.37 -17.79
CA GLU A 861 -28.90 -6.77 -16.61
C GLU A 861 -30.38 -6.39 -16.74
N GLN A 862 -31.25 -7.37 -16.44
CA GLN A 862 -32.70 -7.17 -16.46
C GLN A 862 -33.20 -6.68 -15.11
N PHE A 863 -34.01 -5.62 -15.15
CA PHE A 863 -34.76 -5.08 -14.02
C PHE A 863 -36.25 -5.11 -14.33
N ASP A 864 -37.07 -5.11 -13.29
CA ASP A 864 -38.52 -5.10 -13.41
C ASP A 864 -39.11 -3.71 -13.11
N VAL A 865 -38.35 -2.81 -12.45
CA VAL A 865 -38.78 -1.43 -12.13
C VAL A 865 -37.56 -0.57 -11.80
N LEU A 866 -37.64 0.71 -12.17
CA LEU A 866 -36.64 1.73 -11.83
C LEU A 866 -37.19 2.62 -10.71
N VAL A 867 -36.39 2.85 -9.67
CA VAL A 867 -36.76 3.72 -8.54
C VAL A 867 -35.66 4.75 -8.34
N GLY A 868 -35.97 6.02 -8.08
CA GLY A 868 -34.88 6.98 -7.98
C GLY A 868 -35.27 8.45 -8.04
N ASP A 869 -34.26 9.30 -8.17
CA ASP A 869 -34.46 10.74 -8.39
C ASP A 869 -35.15 11.00 -9.76
N PRO A 870 -36.15 11.91 -9.84
CA PRO A 870 -36.85 12.20 -11.09
C PRO A 870 -35.93 12.59 -12.25
N ALA A 871 -34.89 13.40 -12.01
CA ALA A 871 -33.99 13.87 -13.07
C ALA A 871 -33.07 12.74 -13.56
N ALA A 872 -32.63 11.86 -12.64
CA ALA A 872 -31.88 10.67 -13.00
C ALA A 872 -32.72 9.71 -13.85
N LEU A 873 -33.96 9.43 -13.46
CA LEU A 873 -34.87 8.55 -14.20
C LEU A 873 -35.23 9.12 -15.58
N ALA A 874 -35.49 10.43 -15.69
CA ALA A 874 -35.78 11.07 -16.98
C ALA A 874 -34.61 10.96 -17.96
N ARG A 875 -33.36 11.05 -17.45
CA ARG A 875 -32.16 10.90 -18.27
C ARG A 875 -31.98 9.47 -18.78
N ILE A 876 -32.21 8.47 -17.93
CA ILE A 876 -32.19 7.05 -18.30
C ILE A 876 -33.19 6.78 -19.43
N GLN A 877 -34.41 7.32 -19.31
CA GLN A 877 -35.43 7.19 -20.35
C GLN A 877 -35.04 7.91 -21.66
N SER A 878 -34.42 9.10 -21.60
CA SER A 878 -33.98 9.83 -22.80
C SER A 878 -32.84 9.14 -23.56
N GLU A 879 -32.00 8.41 -22.84
CA GLU A 879 -30.90 7.62 -23.40
C GLU A 879 -31.40 6.25 -23.92
N GLY A 880 -32.71 5.96 -23.81
CA GLY A 880 -33.37 4.76 -24.33
C GLY A 880 -33.13 3.50 -23.51
N MET A 881 -32.57 3.65 -22.30
CA MET A 881 -32.20 2.54 -21.43
C MET A 881 -33.44 2.08 -20.65
N TRP A 882 -33.78 0.79 -20.77
CA TRP A 882 -34.98 0.21 -20.13
C TRP A 882 -36.26 1.04 -20.35
N ALA A 883 -36.44 1.56 -21.56
CA ALA A 883 -37.51 2.51 -21.90
C ALA A 883 -38.93 1.98 -21.64
N ASP A 884 -39.10 0.65 -21.64
CA ASP A 884 -40.38 -0.03 -21.42
C ASP A 884 -40.65 -0.35 -19.93
N LEU A 885 -39.71 -0.08 -19.02
CA LEU A 885 -39.88 -0.37 -17.60
C LEU A 885 -40.62 0.75 -16.86
N PRO A 886 -41.43 0.40 -15.85
CA PRO A 886 -42.04 1.39 -14.98
C PRO A 886 -40.99 2.12 -14.14
N THR A 887 -41.20 3.43 -13.97
CA THR A 887 -40.30 4.37 -13.29
C THR A 887 -41.02 5.04 -12.12
N VAL A 888 -40.57 4.81 -10.90
CA VAL A 888 -41.14 5.40 -9.68
C VAL A 888 -40.14 6.38 -9.09
N ALA A 889 -40.45 7.67 -9.18
CA ALA A 889 -39.56 8.70 -8.66
C ALA A 889 -39.82 8.98 -7.18
N VAL A 890 -38.75 9.22 -6.43
CA VAL A 890 -38.78 9.50 -5.00
C VAL A 890 -38.06 10.83 -4.73
N THR A 891 -38.82 11.85 -4.37
CA THR A 891 -38.33 13.24 -4.18
C THR A 891 -38.79 13.82 -2.84
N ASP A 892 -38.13 14.85 -2.35
CA ASP A 892 -38.57 15.59 -1.17
C ASP A 892 -39.77 16.52 -1.47
N TRP A 893 -39.99 16.85 -2.75
CA TRP A 893 -41.03 17.79 -3.22
C TRP A 893 -41.78 17.23 -4.45
N PRO A 894 -42.88 16.49 -4.27
CA PRO A 894 -43.56 15.78 -5.37
C PRO A 894 -44.40 16.66 -6.31
N ASP A 895 -44.67 17.93 -5.97
CA ASP A 895 -45.57 18.83 -6.73
C ASP A 895 -44.88 19.67 -7.84
N ASP A 896 -43.59 19.45 -8.10
CA ASP A 896 -42.76 20.33 -8.96
C ASP A 896 -42.92 20.10 -10.49
N GLY A 897 -43.95 19.38 -10.93
CA GLY A 897 -44.25 19.19 -12.36
C GLY A 897 -43.23 18.32 -13.12
N SER A 898 -42.31 17.64 -12.44
CA SER A 898 -41.28 16.75 -12.99
C SER A 898 -41.80 15.35 -13.40
N GLY A 899 -43.11 15.17 -13.50
CA GLY A 899 -43.78 13.87 -13.67
C GLY A 899 -44.05 13.41 -15.11
N GLU A 900 -43.66 14.16 -16.14
CA GLU A 900 -43.89 13.73 -17.53
C GLU A 900 -43.03 12.50 -17.87
N GLY A 901 -43.69 11.36 -18.13
CA GLY A 901 -43.03 10.09 -18.51
C GLY A 901 -42.75 9.12 -17.35
N LEU A 902 -43.04 9.52 -16.10
CA LEU A 902 -42.85 8.70 -14.90
C LEU A 902 -44.14 7.97 -14.50
N THR A 903 -43.99 6.76 -13.96
CA THR A 903 -45.12 5.92 -13.53
C THR A 903 -45.75 6.42 -12.23
N ALA A 904 -44.94 6.94 -11.31
CA ALA A 904 -45.40 7.61 -10.08
C ALA A 904 -44.31 8.53 -9.52
N VAL A 905 -44.71 9.56 -8.76
CA VAL A 905 -43.81 10.44 -8.02
C VAL A 905 -44.26 10.48 -6.56
N LEU A 906 -43.36 10.15 -5.63
CA LEU A 906 -43.68 9.97 -4.21
C LEU A 906 -42.72 10.76 -3.30
N PRO A 907 -43.19 11.19 -2.11
CA PRO A 907 -42.31 11.75 -1.09
C PRO A 907 -41.30 10.71 -0.57
N ARG A 908 -40.02 11.09 -0.41
CA ARG A 908 -38.98 10.24 0.21
C ARG A 908 -39.31 9.76 1.62
N SER A 909 -40.17 10.51 2.32
CA SER A 909 -40.62 10.18 3.68
C SER A 909 -41.76 9.14 3.72
N ASP A 910 -42.48 8.93 2.63
CA ASP A 910 -43.68 8.06 2.60
C ASP A 910 -43.37 6.63 2.14
N ARG A 911 -42.79 5.87 3.07
CA ARG A 911 -42.32 4.49 2.87
C ARG A 911 -43.46 3.53 2.50
N SER A 912 -44.62 3.74 3.09
CA SER A 912 -45.79 2.88 2.89
C SER A 912 -46.36 3.08 1.48
N ALA A 913 -46.38 4.32 1.00
CA ALA A 913 -46.81 4.64 -0.35
C ALA A 913 -45.84 4.08 -1.41
N LEU A 914 -44.52 4.10 -1.16
CA LEU A 914 -43.53 3.54 -2.08
C LEU A 914 -43.75 2.03 -2.32
N ILE A 915 -43.90 1.26 -1.25
CA ILE A 915 -44.12 -0.19 -1.35
C ILE A 915 -45.48 -0.48 -2.02
N ALA A 916 -46.53 0.22 -1.62
CA ALA A 916 -47.87 0.04 -2.21
C ALA A 916 -47.90 0.37 -3.72
N THR A 917 -47.13 1.39 -4.13
CA THR A 917 -47.03 1.78 -5.54
C THR A 917 -46.24 0.75 -6.35
N LEU A 918 -45.13 0.23 -5.82
CA LEU A 918 -44.37 -0.84 -6.46
C LEU A 918 -45.19 -2.14 -6.59
N ASP A 919 -46.01 -2.45 -5.58
CA ASP A 919 -46.94 -3.58 -5.64
C ASP A 919 -48.06 -3.37 -6.68
N GLN A 920 -48.54 -2.13 -6.85
CA GLN A 920 -49.56 -1.78 -7.84
C GLN A 920 -49.02 -1.82 -9.27
N VAL A 921 -47.84 -1.23 -9.50
CA VAL A 921 -47.09 -1.33 -10.77
C VAL A 921 -46.85 -2.79 -11.12
N SER A 922 -46.49 -3.60 -10.11
CA SER A 922 -46.30 -5.06 -10.24
C SER A 922 -47.57 -5.85 -10.60
N GLN A 923 -48.77 -5.31 -10.34
CA GLN A 923 -50.03 -5.94 -10.69
C GLN A 923 -50.51 -5.59 -12.10
N GLN A 924 -50.18 -4.41 -12.63
CA GLN A 924 -50.60 -3.97 -13.96
C GLN A 924 -49.91 -4.74 -15.11
N GLU A 925 -48.65 -5.16 -14.95
CA GLU A 925 -47.93 -5.99 -15.94
C GLU A 925 -48.41 -7.45 -16.02
N ASN A 926 -49.08 -7.98 -15.00
CA ASN A 926 -49.66 -9.33 -15.07
C ASN A 926 -51.03 -9.36 -15.78
N ALA A 927 -51.59 -8.19 -16.12
CA ALA A 927 -52.90 -8.03 -16.73
C ALA A 927 -52.86 -7.54 -18.19
N ALA A 928 -51.68 -7.14 -18.69
CA ALA A 928 -51.39 -6.86 -20.10
C ALA A 928 -50.72 -8.07 -20.74
#